data_AF-A0A0M2UXR1-F1
#
_entry.id   AF-A0A0M2UXR1-F1
#
_cell.length_a   1.000
_cell.length_b   1.000
_cell.length_c   1.000
_cell.angle_alpha   90.00
_cell.angle_beta   90.00
_cell.angle_gamma   90.00
#
_symmetry.space_group_name_H-M   'P 1'
#
loop_
_entity.id
_entity.type
_entity.pdbx_description
1 polymer ?
#
loop_
_entity_poly.entity_id
_entity_poly.type
_entity_poly.pdbx_seq_one_letter_code
_entity_poly.pdbx_strand_id
1 'polypeptide(L)'
;MSGPTITTWNRLEPRPRTNRDLSLKRGVEARVRDPLWFLARQWQVGEFIGEDAASPIFIQFNATISRFEAWLPGEGGEVPLLGDFNHTTKPMEALVNHEPFTPDISTCVELGQRLETYLNKLTLGDREKLAVREAFKIAFPIPQGSSIRLNKRLFDFSVENPQQDPDRNLMAGELVPDEFVDIFRNKNISLSNNSFAQWKGSGVQWKTHWVIKDLNNSEIYALVSFAEFPNRWWVYKAQIIDQETQDFLCVCANSSIDGVTVYQALGSADDIIAKFPAEVTIFYQGRDEVVPIITLFEDQQKKDELISALSAFQGWVEKVFGKEIDRKDSKNWKANRLEYQAKFLATTPDNEIVTFSADPSRKGLYDWYTFEQMDSIRDRQPGETEQINRTVIPTNVNFRGMAHSRFWQFENRLVNFGNIEPGKIDLAKLAVIDFMLIHGIDWYVLPFTQELGTLCKITTLEVHDVFGGKVSIERADKEEFSENRRWSMFSTSLQNDGNRFADYFILPPSIVTAVRKGEEIEEVRFIRDEMANMVWAIEHTTENGIGNPWLGHERFIEGKPKAKEKDQNTEQAKLLRYIIQTTVPDHWIPFVPVHKSDGDNRAIILERAAMLDLVDRPYLQPGVGEQINRFVLPSYGRILNPSIRLLNPSIQKENYCILEEEIPRAGVQVTRQAYLCRWVDGSTHLWIGRTKRVGRGEGSSNLRFDIAK
;
A
#
# COMPACT_ATOMS: atom_id res chain seq x y z
N MET A 1 40.64 -33.25 -42.43
CA MET A 1 39.51 -32.69 -41.65
C MET A 1 39.67 -31.19 -41.59
N SER A 2 38.88 -30.45 -42.37
CA SER A 2 38.76 -28.99 -42.27
C SER A 2 37.81 -28.67 -41.13
N GLY A 3 38.27 -27.97 -40.09
CA GLY A 3 37.38 -27.38 -39.10
C GLY A 3 36.54 -26.27 -39.75
N PRO A 4 35.27 -26.08 -39.37
CA PRO A 4 34.47 -24.98 -39.88
C PRO A 4 34.99 -23.65 -39.32
N THR A 5 35.40 -22.73 -40.19
CA THR A 5 35.67 -21.33 -39.87
C THR A 5 34.43 -20.49 -40.20
N ILE A 6 33.82 -19.86 -39.19
CA ILE A 6 32.82 -18.81 -39.40
C ILE A 6 33.56 -17.55 -39.82
N THR A 7 33.31 -17.09 -41.05
CA THR A 7 33.76 -15.78 -41.53
C THR A 7 32.61 -14.81 -41.35
N THR A 8 32.63 -13.97 -40.32
CA THR A 8 31.63 -12.91 -40.13
C THR A 8 31.99 -11.72 -41.00
N TRP A 9 31.12 -11.38 -41.95
CA TRP A 9 31.20 -10.12 -42.67
C TRP A 9 30.57 -9.03 -41.80
N ASN A 10 31.37 -8.07 -41.33
CA ASN A 10 30.81 -6.82 -40.81
C ASN A 10 30.16 -6.08 -41.99
N ARG A 11 28.91 -5.65 -41.79
CA ARG A 11 28.08 -4.88 -42.72
C ARG A 11 28.92 -3.91 -43.57
N LEU A 12 28.82 -4.05 -44.89
CA LEU A 12 29.41 -3.10 -45.83
C LEU A 12 28.69 -1.76 -45.71
N GLU A 13 29.31 -0.80 -45.02
CA GLU A 13 28.81 0.56 -44.95
C GLU A 13 29.45 1.42 -46.06
N PRO A 14 28.66 2.01 -46.96
CA PRO A 14 29.19 2.91 -47.98
C PRO A 14 29.73 4.18 -47.30
N ARG A 15 31.06 4.36 -47.31
CA ARG A 15 31.71 5.61 -46.88
C ARG A 15 31.80 6.59 -48.06
N PRO A 16 31.25 7.82 -47.96
CA PRO A 16 31.40 8.83 -49.02
C PRO A 16 32.89 9.15 -49.25
N ARG A 17 33.31 9.25 -50.51
CA ARG A 17 34.73 9.40 -50.92
C ARG A 17 35.38 10.77 -50.61
N THR A 18 34.74 11.68 -49.88
CA THR A 18 35.22 13.05 -49.70
C THR A 18 35.49 13.43 -48.23
N ASN A 19 36.78 13.53 -47.89
CA ASN A 19 37.34 13.90 -46.58
C ASN A 19 37.43 15.43 -46.31
N ARG A 20 36.70 16.27 -47.06
CA ARG A 20 36.67 17.74 -46.87
C ARG A 20 35.23 18.18 -46.76
N ASP A 21 34.73 18.48 -45.56
CA ASP A 21 33.55 19.29 -45.14
C ASP A 21 32.25 19.33 -46.00
N LEU A 22 32.19 18.55 -47.07
CA LEU A 22 31.11 18.31 -48.04
C LEU A 22 30.54 16.90 -47.80
N SER A 23 30.81 16.34 -46.63
CA SER A 23 30.56 14.98 -46.17
C SER A 23 29.09 14.79 -45.84
N LEU A 24 28.23 14.48 -46.82
CA LEU A 24 26.76 14.34 -46.66
C LEU A 24 26.04 15.62 -46.17
N LYS A 25 26.70 16.48 -45.38
CA LYS A 25 26.22 17.70 -44.74
C LYS A 25 25.46 18.57 -45.73
N ARG A 26 26.03 18.82 -46.91
CA ARG A 26 25.39 19.61 -47.96
C ARG A 26 24.09 19.00 -48.51
N GLY A 27 23.97 17.68 -48.52
CA GLY A 27 22.77 16.94 -48.91
C GLY A 27 21.72 16.88 -47.80
N VAL A 28 22.15 16.70 -46.53
CA VAL A 28 21.25 16.70 -45.37
C VAL A 28 20.81 18.12 -44.96
N GLU A 29 21.56 19.16 -45.33
CA GLU A 29 21.25 20.56 -45.04
C GLU A 29 20.07 21.10 -45.86
N ALA A 30 19.55 20.34 -46.84
CA ALA A 30 18.40 20.71 -47.68
C ALA A 30 18.39 22.20 -48.09
N ARG A 31 19.58 22.71 -48.49
CA ARG A 31 19.78 24.16 -48.65
C ARG A 31 18.83 24.72 -49.72
N VAL A 32 17.91 25.58 -49.29
CA VAL A 32 17.01 26.30 -50.19
C VAL A 32 17.82 27.33 -50.98
N ARG A 33 18.14 27.02 -52.23
CA ARG A 33 18.84 27.95 -53.14
C ARG A 33 17.89 28.96 -53.78
N ASP A 34 16.66 28.53 -54.03
CA ASP A 34 15.61 29.34 -54.64
C ASP A 34 14.27 29.02 -53.98
N PRO A 35 13.79 29.87 -53.05
CA PRO A 35 12.47 29.72 -52.44
C PRO A 35 11.32 29.79 -53.47
N LEU A 36 11.51 30.53 -54.57
CA LEU A 36 10.52 30.68 -55.64
C LEU A 36 10.32 29.37 -56.39
N TRP A 37 11.36 28.53 -56.51
CA TRP A 37 11.24 27.18 -57.07
C TRP A 37 10.33 26.28 -56.22
N PHE A 38 10.40 26.36 -54.89
CA PHE A 38 9.52 25.59 -53.99
C PHE A 38 8.06 26.06 -54.11
N LEU A 39 7.82 27.37 -54.16
CA LEU A 39 6.48 27.93 -54.40
C LEU A 39 5.94 27.54 -55.79
N ALA A 40 6.77 27.58 -56.83
CA ALA A 40 6.38 27.16 -58.17
C ALA A 40 6.08 25.65 -58.23
N ARG A 41 6.79 24.82 -57.45
CA ARG A 41 6.50 23.39 -57.33
C ARG A 41 5.19 23.13 -56.59
N GLN A 42 4.92 23.85 -55.50
CA GLN A 42 3.61 23.82 -54.81
C GLN A 42 2.48 24.20 -55.77
N TRP A 43 2.68 25.24 -56.60
CA TRP A 43 1.74 25.61 -57.66
C TRP A 43 1.53 24.54 -58.71
N GLN A 44 2.61 23.89 -59.17
CA GLN A 44 2.52 22.84 -60.17
C GLN A 44 1.79 21.59 -59.67
N VAL A 45 1.91 21.24 -58.39
CA VAL A 45 1.19 20.09 -57.81
C VAL A 45 -0.24 20.43 -57.37
N GLY A 46 -0.68 21.67 -57.59
CA GLY A 46 -2.03 22.10 -57.28
C GLY A 46 -2.25 22.54 -55.83
N GLU A 47 -1.19 22.73 -55.03
CA GLU A 47 -1.31 23.12 -53.61
C GLU A 47 -2.01 24.48 -53.42
N PHE A 48 -1.93 25.37 -54.41
CA PHE A 48 -2.64 26.66 -54.40
C PHE A 48 -4.05 26.59 -55.01
N ILE A 49 -4.44 25.44 -55.54
CA ILE A 49 -5.82 25.15 -55.91
C ILE A 49 -6.49 24.77 -54.60
N GLY A 50 -7.06 25.74 -53.91
CA GLY A 50 -7.81 25.47 -52.69
C GLY A 50 -8.93 24.47 -52.99
N GLU A 51 -9.00 23.39 -52.21
CA GLU A 51 -10.18 22.55 -52.22
C GLU A 51 -11.33 23.32 -51.55
N ASP A 52 -12.49 23.33 -52.21
CA ASP A 52 -13.73 23.91 -51.67
C ASP A 52 -14.33 22.95 -50.62
N ALA A 53 -13.53 22.66 -49.59
CA ALA A 53 -13.88 21.74 -48.51
C ALA A 53 -14.49 22.54 -47.34
N ALA A 54 -15.65 22.08 -46.88
CA ALA A 54 -16.33 22.68 -45.74
C ALA A 54 -15.49 22.52 -44.47
N SER A 55 -15.25 23.62 -43.75
CA SER A 55 -14.63 23.61 -42.42
C SER A 55 -15.64 23.97 -41.33
N PRO A 56 -15.60 23.34 -40.15
CA PRO A 56 -16.39 23.74 -38.99
C PRO A 56 -16.14 25.21 -38.57
N ILE A 57 -17.20 26.00 -38.39
CA ILE A 57 -17.14 27.33 -37.76
C ILE A 57 -17.37 27.20 -36.25
N PHE A 58 -18.46 26.55 -35.86
CA PHE A 58 -18.80 26.31 -34.47
C PHE A 58 -19.58 25.00 -34.34
N ILE A 59 -19.53 24.44 -33.14
CA ILE A 59 -20.24 23.23 -32.76
C ILE A 59 -21.23 23.59 -31.67
N GLN A 60 -22.46 23.14 -31.83
CA GLN A 60 -23.48 23.19 -30.78
C GLN A 60 -23.70 21.78 -30.27
N PHE A 61 -23.64 21.60 -28.95
CA PHE A 61 -23.96 20.31 -28.37
C PHE A 61 -24.81 20.47 -27.11
N ASN A 62 -25.65 19.46 -26.89
CA ASN A 62 -26.35 19.27 -25.63
C ASN A 62 -25.69 18.10 -24.92
N ALA A 63 -25.59 18.20 -23.60
CA ALA A 63 -25.12 17.11 -22.77
C ALA A 63 -25.93 17.03 -21.49
N THR A 64 -26.06 15.80 -20.97
CA THR A 64 -26.62 15.53 -19.66
C THR A 64 -25.48 15.08 -18.75
N ILE A 65 -25.37 15.73 -17.60
CA ILE A 65 -24.35 15.46 -16.57
C ILE A 65 -25.05 14.89 -15.34
N SER A 66 -24.51 13.80 -14.81
CA SER A 66 -24.93 13.19 -13.56
C SER A 66 -23.71 12.87 -12.68
N ARG A 67 -23.89 12.31 -11.48
CA ARG A 67 -22.81 12.17 -10.49
C ARG A 67 -22.72 10.80 -9.83
N PHE A 68 -21.52 10.50 -9.32
CA PHE A 68 -21.36 9.47 -8.29
C PHE A 68 -22.01 9.93 -6.99
N GLU A 69 -22.81 9.05 -6.39
CA GLU A 69 -23.53 9.32 -5.14
C GLU A 69 -22.75 8.80 -3.94
N ALA A 70 -22.28 7.56 -4.03
CA ALA A 70 -21.72 6.87 -2.89
C ALA A 70 -20.72 5.80 -3.27
N TRP A 71 -19.88 5.48 -2.31
CA TRP A 71 -18.99 4.33 -2.31
C TRP A 71 -19.58 3.23 -1.42
N LEU A 72 -19.48 1.98 -1.88
CA LEU A 72 -19.94 0.79 -1.19
C LEU A 72 -18.74 -0.02 -0.69
N PRO A 73 -18.28 0.17 0.56
CA PRO A 73 -17.28 -0.71 1.17
C PRO A 73 -17.77 -2.16 1.20
N GLY A 74 -16.87 -3.12 0.95
CA GLY A 74 -17.25 -4.54 0.84
C GLY A 74 -18.02 -5.11 2.04
N GLU A 75 -17.64 -4.71 3.26
CA GLU A 75 -18.31 -5.07 4.53
C GLU A 75 -18.67 -3.82 5.33
N GLY A 76 -19.48 -2.93 4.74
CA GLY A 76 -19.94 -1.72 5.40
C GLY A 76 -21.20 -1.14 4.76
N GLY A 77 -21.83 -0.21 5.48
CA GLY A 77 -22.90 0.61 4.91
C GLY A 77 -22.38 1.55 3.83
N GLU A 78 -23.31 2.09 3.07
CA GLU A 78 -23.03 3.09 2.04
C GLU A 78 -22.35 4.34 2.61
N VAL A 79 -21.32 4.82 1.92
CA VAL A 79 -20.57 6.02 2.28
C VAL A 79 -20.79 7.09 1.20
N PRO A 80 -21.48 8.20 1.53
CA PRO A 80 -21.68 9.29 0.58
C PRO A 80 -20.35 9.87 0.07
N LEU A 81 -20.28 10.13 -1.23
CA LEU A 81 -19.10 10.74 -1.87
C LEU A 81 -19.19 12.27 -1.92
N LEU A 82 -20.43 12.78 -1.96
CA LEU A 82 -20.72 14.21 -2.05
C LEU A 82 -20.61 14.87 -0.67
N GLY A 83 -19.97 16.02 -0.62
CA GLY A 83 -19.92 16.91 0.54
C GLY A 83 -20.74 18.16 0.32
N ASP A 84 -20.47 19.18 1.14
CA ASP A 84 -21.03 20.50 0.94
C ASP A 84 -20.68 21.02 -0.47
N PHE A 85 -21.65 21.66 -1.14
CA PHE A 85 -21.53 22.19 -2.51
C PHE A 85 -21.41 21.15 -3.64
N ASN A 86 -21.87 19.91 -3.45
CA ASN A 86 -21.91 18.86 -4.48
C ASN A 86 -20.54 18.46 -5.07
N HIS A 87 -19.45 18.76 -4.37
CA HIS A 87 -18.11 18.29 -4.72
C HIS A 87 -17.77 17.00 -3.97
N THR A 88 -16.89 16.19 -4.55
CA THR A 88 -16.41 14.97 -3.91
C THR A 88 -15.47 15.33 -2.76
N THR A 89 -15.74 14.81 -1.57
CA THR A 89 -15.00 15.20 -0.34
C THR A 89 -13.61 14.61 -0.24
N LYS A 90 -13.35 13.52 -0.97
CA LYS A 90 -12.09 12.79 -0.93
C LYS A 90 -11.78 12.17 -2.30
N PRO A 91 -10.49 12.02 -2.65
CA PRO A 91 -10.07 11.22 -3.79
C PRO A 91 -10.45 9.75 -3.60
N MET A 92 -10.85 9.08 -4.68
CA MET A 92 -11.16 7.64 -4.65
C MET A 92 -10.00 6.80 -4.13
N GLU A 93 -8.75 7.16 -4.41
CA GLU A 93 -7.59 6.44 -3.91
C GLU A 93 -7.50 6.47 -2.37
N ALA A 94 -7.75 7.63 -1.76
CA ALA A 94 -7.73 7.76 -0.30
C ALA A 94 -8.99 7.17 0.37
N LEU A 95 -10.06 6.91 -0.40
CA LEU A 95 -11.25 6.22 0.08
C LEU A 95 -11.09 4.71 0.00
N VAL A 96 -10.70 4.20 -1.17
CA VAL A 96 -10.69 2.75 -1.44
C VAL A 96 -9.39 2.10 -1.00
N ASN A 97 -8.24 2.71 -1.33
CA ASN A 97 -6.94 2.08 -1.08
C ASN A 97 -6.49 2.23 0.37
N HIS A 98 -7.20 3.03 1.17
CA HIS A 98 -6.86 3.33 2.54
C HIS A 98 -6.77 2.06 3.39
N GLU A 99 -5.58 1.85 3.93
CA GLU A 99 -5.25 0.90 4.97
C GLU A 99 -4.97 1.67 6.27
N PRO A 100 -5.51 1.23 7.42
CA PRO A 100 -5.19 1.81 8.72
C PRO A 100 -3.69 1.93 8.97
N PHE A 101 -3.30 3.02 9.63
CA PHE A 101 -1.93 3.23 10.09
C PHE A 101 -1.57 2.19 11.13
N THR A 102 -0.39 1.60 10.99
CA THR A 102 0.10 0.61 11.94
C THR A 102 0.57 1.32 13.19
N PRO A 103 0.18 0.85 14.39
CA PRO A 103 0.71 1.40 15.62
C PRO A 103 2.17 0.97 15.77
N ASP A 104 3.06 1.85 15.34
CA ASP A 104 4.50 1.80 15.57
C ASP A 104 4.91 2.75 16.70
N ILE A 105 6.11 2.57 17.24
CA ILE A 105 6.59 3.32 18.40
C ILE A 105 6.74 4.82 18.09
N SER A 106 7.11 5.18 16.86
CA SER A 106 7.23 6.59 16.47
C SER A 106 5.86 7.26 16.44
N THR A 107 4.84 6.60 15.90
CA THR A 107 3.45 7.06 15.90
C THR A 107 2.93 7.19 17.34
N CYS A 108 3.22 6.23 18.23
CA CYS A 108 2.88 6.33 19.66
C CYS A 108 3.45 7.62 20.29
N VAL A 109 4.73 7.90 20.05
CA VAL A 109 5.41 9.09 20.58
C VAL A 109 4.89 10.38 19.93
N GLU A 110 4.68 10.42 18.62
CA GLU A 110 4.16 11.59 17.90
C GLU A 110 2.78 12.00 18.45
N LEU A 111 1.88 11.03 18.58
CA LEU A 111 0.55 11.26 19.14
C LEU A 111 0.64 11.67 20.62
N GLY A 112 1.56 11.08 21.39
CA GLY A 112 1.81 11.46 22.78
C GLY A 112 2.27 12.92 22.92
N GLN A 113 3.25 13.33 22.12
CA GLN A 113 3.72 14.72 22.08
C GLN A 113 2.61 15.67 21.63
N ARG A 114 1.78 15.25 20.67
CA ARG A 114 0.64 16.05 20.24
C ARG A 114 -0.39 16.22 21.34
N LEU A 115 -0.71 15.16 22.09
CA LEU A 115 -1.56 15.23 23.28
C LEU A 115 -1.00 16.21 24.31
N GLU A 116 0.31 16.18 24.59
CA GLU A 116 0.94 17.13 25.50
C GLU A 116 0.71 18.59 25.09
N THR A 117 0.66 18.90 23.79
CA THR A 117 0.33 20.27 23.33
C THR A 117 -1.08 20.71 23.70
N TYR A 118 -2.04 19.78 23.80
CA TYR A 118 -3.39 20.07 24.28
C TYR A 118 -3.42 20.17 25.82
N LEU A 119 -2.71 19.28 26.52
CA LEU A 119 -2.58 19.34 27.98
C LEU A 119 -1.91 20.65 28.46
N ASN A 120 -0.94 21.18 27.71
CA ASN A 120 -0.29 22.45 28.04
C ASN A 120 -1.23 23.66 27.93
N LYS A 121 -2.33 23.55 27.17
CA LYS A 121 -3.34 24.60 27.00
C LYS A 121 -4.38 24.63 28.12
N LEU A 122 -4.35 23.65 29.04
CA LEU A 122 -5.23 23.65 30.21
C LEU A 122 -5.01 24.92 31.05
N THR A 123 -6.02 25.37 31.79
CA THR A 123 -5.98 26.54 32.68
C THR A 123 -5.36 26.24 34.04
N LEU A 124 -4.98 24.97 34.25
CA LEU A 124 -4.27 24.47 35.44
C LEU A 124 -2.95 25.20 35.69
N GLY A 125 -2.51 25.20 36.95
CA GLY A 125 -1.18 25.71 37.32
C GLY A 125 -0.05 24.84 36.76
N ASP A 126 1.16 25.38 36.59
CA ASP A 126 2.30 24.65 36.00
C ASP A 126 2.63 23.33 36.74
N ARG A 127 2.51 23.35 38.08
CA ARG A 127 2.62 22.17 38.95
C ARG A 127 1.60 21.09 38.59
N GLU A 128 0.33 21.47 38.43
CA GLU A 128 -0.76 20.54 38.11
C GLU A 128 -0.61 20.00 36.69
N LYS A 129 -0.22 20.83 35.72
CA LYS A 129 0.07 20.39 34.34
C LYS A 129 1.18 19.34 34.28
N LEU A 130 2.25 19.55 35.05
CA LEU A 130 3.34 18.56 35.17
C LEU A 130 2.83 17.25 35.78
N ALA A 131 2.03 17.32 36.85
CA ALA A 131 1.43 16.13 37.46
C ALA A 131 0.52 15.37 36.50
N VAL A 132 -0.32 16.07 35.72
CA VAL A 132 -1.17 15.45 34.69
C VAL A 132 -0.33 14.75 33.62
N ARG A 133 0.73 15.38 33.13
CA ARG A 133 1.63 14.77 32.13
C ARG A 133 2.30 13.51 32.67
N GLU A 134 2.83 13.56 33.89
CA GLU A 134 3.45 12.39 34.52
C GLU A 134 2.42 11.28 34.79
N ALA A 135 1.19 11.61 35.16
CA ALA A 135 0.10 10.62 35.30
C ALA A 135 -0.18 9.89 33.98
N PHE A 136 -0.24 10.61 32.85
CA PHE A 136 -0.40 10.01 31.53
C PHE A 136 0.80 9.11 31.15
N LYS A 137 2.04 9.51 31.45
CA LYS A 137 3.22 8.68 31.16
C LYS A 137 3.23 7.37 31.94
N ILE A 138 2.82 7.42 33.21
CA ILE A 138 2.71 6.24 34.07
C ILE A 138 1.58 5.32 33.60
N ALA A 139 0.41 5.90 33.27
CA ALA A 139 -0.77 5.14 32.86
C ALA A 139 -0.69 4.60 31.42
N PHE A 140 0.07 5.26 30.55
CA PHE A 140 0.20 4.92 29.12
C PHE A 140 1.68 4.95 28.69
N PRO A 141 2.50 4.00 29.17
CA PRO A 141 3.92 3.94 28.82
C PRO A 141 4.14 3.45 27.38
N ILE A 142 5.24 3.91 26.75
CA ILE A 142 5.59 3.50 25.39
C ILE A 142 5.82 1.98 25.29
N PRO A 143 5.29 1.29 24.25
CA PRO A 143 5.54 -0.12 24.01
C PRO A 143 7.03 -0.38 23.68
N GLN A 144 7.63 -1.40 24.29
CA GLN A 144 9.07 -1.71 24.20
C GLN A 144 9.34 -3.15 23.72
N GLY A 145 8.31 -3.90 23.34
CA GLY A 145 8.41 -5.30 22.91
C GLY A 145 8.58 -5.51 21.39
N SER A 146 8.74 -4.48 20.56
CA SER A 146 8.89 -4.65 19.11
C SER A 146 10.21 -5.36 18.74
N SER A 147 10.19 -6.13 17.65
CA SER A 147 11.39 -6.77 17.08
C SER A 147 12.26 -7.57 18.06
N ILE A 148 11.67 -8.35 18.96
CA ILE A 148 12.41 -9.16 19.94
C ILE A 148 12.81 -10.54 19.41
N ARG A 149 14.01 -11.00 19.79
CA ARG A 149 14.49 -12.38 19.63
C ARG A 149 14.51 -13.08 20.98
N LEU A 150 13.93 -14.29 21.03
CA LEU A 150 14.08 -15.19 22.18
C LEU A 150 15.51 -15.75 22.20
N ASN A 151 16.31 -15.37 23.20
CA ASN A 151 17.72 -15.75 23.33
C ASN A 151 17.87 -17.08 24.08
N LYS A 152 17.46 -17.13 25.36
CA LYS A 152 17.70 -18.27 26.25
C LYS A 152 16.44 -18.59 27.05
N ARG A 153 15.98 -19.84 27.02
CA ARG A 153 14.96 -20.32 27.98
C ARG A 153 15.54 -20.25 29.39
N LEU A 154 14.86 -19.54 30.28
CA LEU A 154 15.23 -19.43 31.68
C LEU A 154 14.60 -20.54 32.50
N PHE A 155 13.27 -20.64 32.45
CA PHE A 155 12.48 -21.66 33.12
C PHE A 155 11.10 -21.79 32.46
N ASP A 156 10.31 -22.75 32.92
CA ASP A 156 8.91 -22.90 32.58
C ASP A 156 8.10 -23.19 33.85
N PHE A 157 6.80 -22.93 33.81
CA PHE A 157 5.87 -23.20 34.89
C PHE A 157 4.49 -23.56 34.34
N SER A 158 3.74 -24.35 35.12
CA SER A 158 2.34 -24.69 34.83
C SER A 158 1.43 -23.78 35.65
N VAL A 159 0.30 -23.37 35.06
CA VAL A 159 -0.75 -22.64 35.76
C VAL A 159 -1.54 -23.62 36.62
N GLU A 160 -1.15 -23.74 37.89
CA GLU A 160 -1.88 -24.55 38.89
C GLU A 160 -2.88 -23.70 39.69
N ASN A 161 -2.59 -22.41 39.88
CA ASN A 161 -3.47 -21.41 40.51
C ASN A 161 -3.90 -20.35 39.46
N PRO A 162 -5.20 -19.99 39.37
CA PRO A 162 -5.67 -18.89 38.52
C PRO A 162 -4.92 -17.56 38.65
N GLN A 163 -4.35 -17.27 39.81
CA GLN A 163 -3.53 -16.07 40.08
C GLN A 163 -2.15 -16.09 39.39
N GLN A 164 -1.68 -17.26 38.96
CA GLN A 164 -0.42 -17.42 38.24
C GLN A 164 -0.60 -17.45 36.72
N ASP A 165 -1.83 -17.29 36.24
CA ASP A 165 -2.14 -17.27 34.81
C ASP A 165 -1.80 -15.89 34.23
N PRO A 166 -0.77 -15.77 33.36
CA PRO A 166 -0.44 -14.50 32.72
C PRO A 166 -1.62 -13.93 31.92
N ASP A 167 -2.48 -14.75 31.33
CA ASP A 167 -3.61 -14.25 30.52
C ASP A 167 -4.73 -13.65 31.35
N ARG A 168 -4.79 -13.97 32.66
CA ARG A 168 -5.79 -13.40 33.58
C ARG A 168 -5.26 -12.23 34.38
N ASN A 169 -3.96 -12.23 34.67
CA ASN A 169 -3.38 -11.33 35.67
C ASN A 169 -2.38 -10.34 35.08
N LEU A 170 -1.85 -10.56 33.86
CA LEU A 170 -1.13 -9.52 33.15
C LEU A 170 -2.09 -8.70 32.30
N MET A 171 -1.89 -7.39 32.33
CA MET A 171 -2.59 -6.43 31.51
C MET A 171 -1.56 -5.63 30.72
N ALA A 172 -1.84 -5.38 29.45
CA ALA A 172 -0.90 -4.66 28.59
C ALA A 172 -0.74 -3.22 29.07
N GLY A 173 0.50 -2.81 29.31
CA GLY A 173 0.83 -1.47 29.79
C GLY A 173 0.76 -1.31 31.32
N GLU A 174 0.43 -2.37 32.06
CA GLU A 174 0.34 -2.33 33.53
C GLU A 174 1.59 -2.94 34.19
N LEU A 175 1.77 -2.60 35.47
CA LEU A 175 2.80 -3.20 36.31
C LEU A 175 2.55 -4.70 36.46
N VAL A 176 3.62 -5.48 36.44
CA VAL A 176 3.58 -6.92 36.72
C VAL A 176 3.16 -7.11 38.18
N PRO A 177 2.07 -7.85 38.47
CA PRO A 177 1.61 -8.06 39.85
C PRO A 177 2.69 -8.70 40.73
N ASP A 178 2.73 -8.35 42.02
CA ASP A 178 3.73 -8.88 42.97
C ASP A 178 3.76 -10.40 43.03
N GLU A 179 2.58 -11.04 43.00
CA GLU A 179 2.43 -12.51 42.96
C GLU A 179 3.18 -13.14 41.77
N PHE A 180 3.26 -12.40 40.67
CA PHE A 180 3.93 -12.82 39.45
C PHE A 180 5.44 -12.53 39.48
N VAL A 181 5.85 -11.41 40.11
CA VAL A 181 7.26 -11.10 40.39
C VAL A 181 7.90 -12.18 41.27
N ASP A 182 7.14 -12.73 42.22
CA ASP A 182 7.62 -13.79 43.11
C ASP A 182 7.94 -15.10 42.36
N ILE A 183 7.29 -15.39 41.22
CA ILE A 183 7.64 -16.53 40.35
C ILE A 183 9.08 -16.40 39.84
N PHE A 184 9.49 -15.19 39.42
CA PHE A 184 10.85 -14.92 38.95
C PHE A 184 11.86 -15.01 40.10
N ARG A 185 11.53 -14.42 41.26
CA ARG A 185 12.39 -14.47 42.46
C ARG A 185 12.62 -15.90 42.95
N ASN A 186 11.58 -16.73 42.99
CA ASN A 186 11.66 -18.13 43.38
C ASN A 186 12.57 -18.97 42.45
N LYS A 187 12.83 -18.49 41.24
CA LYS A 187 13.76 -19.08 40.28
C LYS A 187 15.13 -18.38 40.25
N ASN A 188 15.45 -17.55 41.24
CA ASN A 188 16.66 -16.74 41.34
C ASN A 188 16.88 -15.81 40.14
N ILE A 189 15.80 -15.29 39.54
CA ILE A 189 15.86 -14.31 38.46
C ILE A 189 15.36 -12.97 39.00
N SER A 190 16.16 -11.92 38.82
CA SER A 190 15.79 -10.58 39.26
C SER A 190 14.72 -10.01 38.33
N LEU A 191 13.54 -9.75 38.90
CA LEU A 191 12.49 -8.95 38.31
C LEU A 191 12.09 -7.88 39.34
N SER A 192 12.19 -6.60 38.99
CA SER A 192 11.81 -5.49 39.88
C SER A 192 10.30 -5.29 39.93
N ASN A 193 9.80 -4.65 41.01
CA ASN A 193 8.39 -4.30 41.16
C ASN A 193 7.93 -3.21 40.18
N ASN A 194 8.86 -2.55 39.49
CA ASN A 194 8.57 -1.57 38.44
C ASN A 194 8.61 -2.20 37.05
N SER A 195 8.48 -3.53 36.96
CA SER A 195 8.44 -4.23 35.68
C SER A 195 7.04 -4.11 35.08
N PHE A 196 6.96 -3.88 33.77
CA PHE A 196 5.69 -3.74 33.06
C PHE A 196 5.48 -4.90 32.10
N ALA A 197 4.22 -5.34 32.00
CA ALA A 197 3.80 -6.35 31.05
C ALA A 197 3.28 -5.70 29.76
N GLN A 198 3.66 -6.26 28.62
CA GLN A 198 3.19 -5.86 27.31
C GLN A 198 2.66 -7.09 26.59
N TRP A 199 1.41 -7.02 26.14
CA TRP A 199 0.84 -8.08 25.34
C TRP A 199 1.35 -7.98 23.90
N LYS A 200 1.83 -9.10 23.36
CA LYS A 200 2.45 -9.17 22.03
C LYS A 200 1.56 -9.83 20.97
N GLY A 201 0.48 -10.48 21.38
CA GLY A 201 -0.40 -11.22 20.48
C GLY A 201 -0.54 -12.70 20.79
N SER A 202 -1.43 -13.34 20.05
CA SER A 202 -1.49 -14.79 19.85
C SER A 202 -1.04 -15.12 18.42
N GLY A 203 -0.59 -16.36 18.17
CA GLY A 203 -0.11 -16.78 16.85
C GLY A 203 -0.38 -18.26 16.57
N VAL A 204 -0.03 -18.74 15.38
CA VAL A 204 -0.32 -20.12 14.93
C VAL A 204 0.24 -21.20 15.87
N GLN A 205 1.38 -20.93 16.52
CA GLN A 205 1.99 -21.85 17.48
C GLN A 205 1.75 -21.47 18.94
N TRP A 206 1.42 -20.21 19.20
CA TRP A 206 1.41 -19.63 20.55
C TRP A 206 0.00 -19.21 20.89
N LYS A 207 -0.55 -19.77 21.97
CA LYS A 207 -1.82 -19.35 22.52
C LYS A 207 -1.75 -17.87 22.91
N THR A 208 -0.71 -17.48 23.64
CA THR A 208 -0.48 -16.09 24.03
C THR A 208 1.01 -15.80 24.24
N HIS A 209 1.44 -14.58 23.91
CA HIS A 209 2.81 -14.07 24.05
C HIS A 209 2.80 -12.74 24.81
N TRP A 210 3.49 -12.71 25.96
CA TRP A 210 3.73 -11.51 26.76
C TRP A 210 5.21 -11.14 26.77
N VAL A 211 5.50 -9.85 26.83
CA VAL A 211 6.84 -9.31 27.02
C VAL A 211 6.87 -8.54 28.32
N ILE A 212 7.75 -8.92 29.23
CA ILE A 212 8.01 -8.19 30.47
C ILE A 212 9.35 -7.49 30.32
N LYS A 213 9.38 -6.19 30.60
CA LYS A 213 10.64 -5.46 30.74
C LYS A 213 10.83 -5.04 32.18
N ASP A 214 12.00 -5.31 32.71
CA ASP A 214 12.43 -4.81 34.01
C ASP A 214 13.20 -3.50 33.81
N LEU A 215 12.64 -2.41 34.34
CA LEU A 215 13.19 -1.07 34.19
C LEU A 215 14.53 -0.87 34.91
N ASN A 216 14.86 -1.70 35.91
CA ASN A 216 16.06 -1.52 36.73
C ASN A 216 17.30 -2.19 36.15
N ASN A 217 17.15 -3.33 35.47
CA ASN A 217 18.28 -4.08 34.90
C ASN A 217 18.31 -4.03 33.36
N SER A 218 17.34 -3.35 32.73
CA SER A 218 17.17 -3.28 31.26
C SER A 218 16.99 -4.65 30.59
N GLU A 219 16.64 -5.68 31.36
CA GLU A 219 16.41 -7.03 30.84
C GLU A 219 14.98 -7.14 30.30
N ILE A 220 14.87 -7.86 29.18
CA ILE A 220 13.59 -8.16 28.55
C ILE A 220 13.35 -9.65 28.70
N TYR A 221 12.18 -10.01 29.18
CA TYR A 221 11.71 -11.38 29.32
C TYR A 221 10.50 -11.56 28.40
N ALA A 222 10.43 -12.70 27.73
CA ALA A 222 9.29 -13.07 26.89
C ALA A 222 8.67 -14.35 27.46
N LEU A 223 7.36 -14.30 27.69
CA LEU A 223 6.58 -15.39 28.22
C LEU A 223 5.69 -15.88 27.10
N VAL A 224 5.76 -17.18 26.85
CA VAL A 224 5.08 -17.76 25.72
C VAL A 224 4.34 -19.02 26.15
N SER A 225 3.04 -19.05 25.87
CA SER A 225 2.22 -20.26 25.98
C SER A 225 1.96 -20.81 24.59
N PHE A 226 2.07 -22.14 24.42
CA PHE A 226 1.83 -22.80 23.15
C PHE A 226 0.41 -23.36 23.09
N ALA A 227 -0.20 -23.36 21.90
CA ALA A 227 -1.56 -23.87 21.71
C ALA A 227 -1.70 -25.35 22.12
N GLU A 228 -0.63 -26.13 21.96
CA GLU A 228 -0.54 -27.54 22.36
C GLU A 228 -0.50 -27.73 23.89
N PHE A 229 -0.08 -26.71 24.63
CA PHE A 229 0.08 -26.73 26.09
C PHE A 229 -0.50 -25.46 26.73
N PRO A 230 -1.83 -25.29 26.71
CA PRO A 230 -2.49 -24.02 27.04
C PRO A 230 -2.35 -23.60 28.52
N ASN A 231 -1.89 -24.51 29.38
CA ASN A 231 -1.69 -24.31 30.82
C ASN A 231 -0.20 -24.26 31.20
N ARG A 232 0.72 -24.26 30.23
CA ARG A 232 2.18 -24.18 30.48
C ARG A 232 2.75 -22.93 29.82
N TRP A 233 3.67 -22.30 30.54
CA TRP A 233 4.33 -21.06 30.14
C TRP A 233 5.83 -21.24 30.14
N TRP A 234 6.47 -20.80 29.06
CA TRP A 234 7.91 -20.79 28.92
C TRP A 234 8.42 -19.36 28.99
N VAL A 235 9.40 -19.13 29.87
CA VAL A 235 10.04 -17.83 30.06
C VAL A 235 11.40 -17.81 29.38
N TYR A 236 11.59 -16.83 28.51
CA TYR A 236 12.81 -16.61 27.76
C TYR A 236 13.41 -15.27 28.11
N LYS A 237 14.74 -15.20 28.18
CA LYS A 237 15.46 -13.95 28.01
C LYS A 237 15.32 -13.50 26.57
N ALA A 238 14.87 -12.28 26.34
CA ALA A 238 14.67 -11.69 25.03
C ALA A 238 15.57 -10.48 24.82
N GLN A 239 15.77 -10.10 23.55
CA GLN A 239 16.54 -8.92 23.18
C GLN A 239 15.92 -8.31 21.93
N ILE A 240 15.76 -6.99 21.90
CA ILE A 240 15.38 -6.26 20.69
C ILE A 240 16.54 -6.42 19.71
N ILE A 241 16.29 -6.91 18.49
CA ILE A 241 17.36 -7.09 17.50
C ILE A 241 17.59 -5.85 16.64
N ASP A 242 16.58 -4.98 16.54
CA ASP A 242 16.62 -3.72 15.80
C ASP A 242 17.31 -2.62 16.60
N GLN A 243 18.51 -2.20 16.16
CA GLN A 243 19.31 -1.19 16.84
C GLN A 243 18.65 0.20 16.80
N GLU A 244 18.01 0.59 15.69
CA GLU A 244 17.36 1.90 15.58
C GLU A 244 16.20 2.01 16.58
N THR A 245 15.39 0.94 16.68
CA THR A 245 14.32 0.87 17.68
C THR A 245 14.88 0.94 19.11
N GLN A 246 16.00 0.26 19.39
CA GLN A 246 16.63 0.37 20.71
C GLN A 246 17.06 1.79 21.03
N ASP A 247 17.76 2.45 20.12
CA ASP A 247 18.27 3.81 20.30
C ASP A 247 17.12 4.81 20.48
N PHE A 248 16.05 4.65 19.71
CA PHE A 248 14.83 5.44 19.86
C PHE A 248 14.17 5.25 21.23
N LEU A 249 14.02 3.99 21.67
CA LEU A 249 13.46 3.67 22.98
C LEU A 249 14.34 4.17 24.13
N CYS A 250 15.66 4.17 23.99
CA CYS A 250 16.56 4.74 25.01
C CYS A 250 16.26 6.22 25.31
N VAL A 251 15.69 6.96 24.37
CA VAL A 251 15.29 8.36 24.54
C VAL A 251 13.85 8.49 25.02
N CYS A 252 12.92 7.77 24.39
CA CYS A 252 11.48 8.01 24.54
C CYS A 252 10.76 7.11 25.56
N ALA A 253 11.30 5.94 25.88
CA ALA A 253 10.63 4.89 26.64
C ALA A 253 9.96 5.36 27.95
N ASN A 254 10.67 6.19 28.73
CA ASN A 254 10.24 6.66 30.05
C ASN A 254 9.90 8.16 30.06
N SER A 255 9.95 8.82 28.90
CA SER A 255 9.82 10.28 28.79
C SER A 255 8.60 10.71 27.98
N SER A 256 7.98 9.78 27.26
CA SER A 256 6.88 10.02 26.32
C SER A 256 5.63 9.23 26.70
N ILE A 257 4.48 9.72 26.25
CA ILE A 257 3.17 9.08 26.43
C ILE A 257 2.88 8.22 25.19
N ASP A 258 2.30 7.04 25.36
CA ASP A 258 1.73 6.27 24.24
C ASP A 258 0.40 6.90 23.81
N GLY A 259 0.49 7.83 22.86
CA GLY A 259 -0.69 8.53 22.36
C GLY A 259 -1.65 7.64 21.54
N VAL A 260 -1.18 6.51 21.00
CA VAL A 260 -2.06 5.55 20.31
C VAL A 260 -2.93 4.83 21.34
N THR A 261 -2.35 4.33 22.42
CA THR A 261 -3.12 3.66 23.48
C THR A 261 -4.07 4.64 24.17
N VAL A 262 -3.66 5.91 24.36
CA VAL A 262 -4.60 6.95 24.81
C VAL A 262 -5.75 7.11 23.82
N TYR A 263 -5.47 7.28 22.52
CA TYR A 263 -6.49 7.43 21.47
C TYR A 263 -7.49 6.26 21.46
N GLN A 264 -7.00 5.03 21.57
CA GLN A 264 -7.84 3.82 21.64
C GLN A 264 -8.67 3.74 22.94
N ALA A 265 -8.25 4.42 24.01
CA ALA A 265 -8.95 4.48 25.29
C ALA A 265 -9.93 5.65 25.42
N LEU A 266 -10.08 6.52 24.40
CA LEU A 266 -10.91 7.75 24.43
C LEU A 266 -12.44 7.54 24.52
N GLY A 267 -12.91 6.36 24.95
CA GLY A 267 -14.34 6.09 25.12
C GLY A 267 -14.99 6.89 26.26
N SER A 268 -14.29 7.04 27.39
CA SER A 268 -14.71 7.85 28.54
C SER A 268 -13.49 8.44 29.24
N ALA A 269 -13.54 9.72 29.61
CA ALA A 269 -12.47 10.33 30.41
C ALA A 269 -12.36 9.68 31.79
N ASP A 270 -13.46 9.14 32.33
CA ASP A 270 -13.43 8.38 33.59
C ASP A 270 -12.60 7.10 33.47
N ASP A 271 -12.63 6.42 32.31
CA ASP A 271 -11.82 5.22 32.07
C ASP A 271 -10.33 5.55 32.00
N ILE A 272 -9.99 6.74 31.51
CA ILE A 272 -8.61 7.24 31.46
C ILE A 272 -8.14 7.62 32.87
N ILE A 273 -8.95 8.38 33.62
CA ILE A 273 -8.62 8.81 34.98
C ILE A 273 -8.51 7.59 35.91
N ALA A 274 -9.32 6.56 35.72
CA ALA A 274 -9.26 5.31 36.48
C ALA A 274 -7.91 4.57 36.35
N LYS A 275 -7.15 4.82 35.27
CA LYS A 275 -5.81 4.26 35.07
C LYS A 275 -4.70 5.11 35.70
N PHE A 276 -5.00 6.32 36.18
CA PHE A 276 -4.00 7.14 36.85
C PHE A 276 -3.63 6.54 38.22
N PRO A 277 -2.36 6.64 38.64
CA PRO A 277 -1.99 6.31 40.01
C PRO A 277 -2.70 7.25 40.99
N ALA A 278 -2.85 6.87 42.26
CA ALA A 278 -3.46 7.74 43.27
C ALA A 278 -2.70 9.06 43.46
N GLU A 279 -1.37 8.98 43.42
CA GLU A 279 -0.45 10.10 43.59
C GLU A 279 0.69 10.00 42.58
N VAL A 280 1.21 11.15 42.16
CA VAL A 280 2.34 11.26 41.23
C VAL A 280 3.43 12.12 41.86
N THR A 281 4.68 11.68 41.75
CA THR A 281 5.84 12.48 42.16
C THR A 281 6.38 13.26 40.97
N ILE A 282 6.51 14.58 41.10
CA ILE A 282 7.05 15.47 40.08
C ILE A 282 8.23 16.27 40.62
N PHE A 283 9.20 16.58 39.77
CA PHE A 283 10.26 17.53 40.11
C PHE A 283 9.79 18.96 39.79
N TYR A 284 9.53 19.77 40.81
CA TYR A 284 9.02 21.13 40.65
C TYR A 284 9.79 22.10 41.55
N GLN A 285 10.25 23.22 40.98
CA GLN A 285 11.01 24.26 41.69
C GLN A 285 12.21 23.73 42.52
N GLY A 286 12.90 22.71 42.00
CA GLY A 286 14.12 22.16 42.59
C GLY A 286 13.91 21.09 43.66
N ARG A 287 12.69 20.56 43.82
CA ARG A 287 12.33 19.54 44.83
C ARG A 287 11.38 18.52 44.23
N ASP A 288 11.37 17.31 44.78
CA ASP A 288 10.32 16.33 44.51
C ASP A 288 9.05 16.70 45.28
N GLU A 289 7.94 16.80 44.56
CA GLU A 289 6.62 17.08 45.12
C GLU A 289 5.66 15.96 44.78
N VAL A 290 4.87 15.53 45.77
CA VAL A 290 3.81 14.55 45.59
C VAL A 290 2.49 15.26 45.32
N VAL A 291 1.81 14.88 44.24
CA VAL A 291 0.51 15.44 43.84
C VAL A 291 -0.54 14.33 43.83
N PRO A 292 -1.63 14.45 44.62
CA PRO A 292 -2.77 13.53 44.53
C PRO A 292 -3.56 13.82 43.26
N ILE A 293 -3.30 13.05 42.20
CA ILE A 293 -3.81 13.34 40.86
C ILE A 293 -5.30 13.01 40.72
N ILE A 294 -5.80 11.98 41.41
CA ILE A 294 -7.22 11.61 41.36
C ILE A 294 -8.07 12.74 41.94
N THR A 295 -7.65 13.32 43.07
CA THR A 295 -8.35 14.42 43.74
C THR A 295 -8.40 15.69 42.89
N LEU A 296 -7.42 15.89 41.98
CA LEU A 296 -7.43 17.04 41.06
C LEU A 296 -8.66 17.04 40.14
N PHE A 297 -9.14 15.85 39.75
CA PHE A 297 -10.26 15.67 38.83
C PHE A 297 -11.60 15.41 39.54
N GLU A 298 -11.65 15.49 40.87
CA GLU A 298 -12.92 15.64 41.62
C GLU A 298 -13.57 17.00 41.32
N ASP A 299 -12.77 18.00 40.94
CA ASP A 299 -13.25 19.27 40.41
C ASP A 299 -13.79 19.08 38.98
N GLN A 300 -15.12 19.17 38.85
CA GLN A 300 -15.81 18.99 37.58
C GLN A 300 -15.32 19.95 36.49
N GLN A 301 -14.95 21.19 36.84
CA GLN A 301 -14.47 22.16 35.86
C GLN A 301 -13.13 21.72 35.25
N LYS A 302 -12.21 21.22 36.08
CA LYS A 302 -10.90 20.70 35.62
C LYS A 302 -11.07 19.42 34.80
N LYS A 303 -12.03 18.57 35.18
CA LYS A 303 -12.39 17.36 34.43
C LYS A 303 -12.98 17.68 33.06
N ASP A 304 -13.90 18.64 32.97
CA ASP A 304 -14.49 19.09 31.70
C ASP A 304 -13.43 19.70 30.77
N GLU A 305 -12.44 20.38 31.34
CA GLU A 305 -11.31 20.92 30.57
C GLU A 305 -10.43 19.81 29.97
N LEU A 306 -10.16 18.75 30.73
CA LEU A 306 -9.46 17.57 30.23
C LEU A 306 -10.25 16.88 29.12
N ILE A 307 -11.56 16.71 29.28
CA ILE A 307 -12.45 16.12 28.26
C ILE A 307 -12.36 16.93 26.95
N SER A 308 -12.38 18.26 27.04
CA SER A 308 -12.24 19.14 25.87
C SER A 308 -10.89 18.98 25.19
N ALA A 309 -9.79 18.89 25.96
CA ALA A 309 -8.45 18.65 25.43
C ALA A 309 -8.34 17.29 24.72
N LEU A 310 -8.89 16.23 25.32
CA LEU A 310 -8.93 14.88 24.75
C LEU A 310 -9.77 14.83 23.47
N SER A 311 -10.92 15.52 23.44
CA SER A 311 -11.76 15.63 22.24
C SER A 311 -11.04 16.37 21.10
N ALA A 312 -10.31 17.44 21.42
CA ALA A 312 -9.51 18.18 20.44
C ALA A 312 -8.33 17.37 19.90
N PHE A 313 -7.73 16.52 20.75
CA PHE A 313 -6.73 15.54 20.33
C PHE A 313 -7.34 14.48 19.41
N GLN A 314 -8.48 13.88 19.78
CA GLN A 314 -9.20 12.91 18.95
C GLN A 314 -9.50 13.46 17.56
N GLY A 315 -10.09 14.65 17.48
CA GLY A 315 -10.45 15.29 16.21
C GLY A 315 -9.23 15.60 15.34
N TRP A 316 -8.06 15.85 15.95
CA TRP A 316 -6.82 15.99 15.19
C TRP A 316 -6.31 14.65 14.66
N VAL A 317 -6.31 13.59 15.48
CA VAL A 317 -5.89 12.24 15.06
C VAL A 317 -6.77 11.75 13.91
N GLU A 318 -8.10 11.83 14.06
CA GLU A 318 -9.05 11.40 13.03
C GLU A 318 -8.90 12.17 11.72
N LYS A 319 -8.50 13.44 11.79
CA LYS A 319 -8.26 14.28 10.62
C LYS A 319 -6.96 13.91 9.88
N VAL A 320 -5.91 13.53 10.61
CA VAL A 320 -4.58 13.28 10.02
C VAL A 320 -4.39 11.80 9.63
N PHE A 321 -4.71 10.88 10.54
CA PHE A 321 -4.47 9.44 10.40
C PHE A 321 -5.74 8.66 10.03
N GLY A 322 -6.91 9.30 10.03
CA GLY A 322 -8.20 8.61 9.91
C GLY A 322 -8.67 8.05 11.25
N LYS A 323 -9.85 7.40 11.24
CA LYS A 323 -10.49 6.91 12.47
C LYS A 323 -9.83 5.66 13.06
N GLU A 324 -9.12 4.90 12.24
CA GLU A 324 -8.59 3.58 12.58
C GLU A 324 -7.05 3.62 12.59
N ILE A 325 -6.46 3.39 13.77
CA ILE A 325 -5.03 3.08 13.95
C ILE A 325 -4.97 1.62 14.44
N ASP A 326 -4.60 0.74 13.52
CA ASP A 326 -4.85 -0.69 13.59
C ASP A 326 -3.86 -1.46 12.69
N ARG A 327 -3.70 -2.76 12.93
CA ARG A 327 -3.04 -3.72 12.05
C ARG A 327 -4.00 -4.41 11.08
N LYS A 328 -5.29 -4.02 11.04
CA LYS A 328 -6.31 -4.52 10.11
C LYS A 328 -6.11 -4.05 8.67
N ASP A 329 -6.27 -4.96 7.72
CA ASP A 329 -6.26 -4.70 6.30
C ASP A 329 -7.42 -3.78 5.92
N SER A 330 -7.27 -3.07 4.81
CA SER A 330 -8.39 -2.37 4.19
C SER A 330 -9.53 -3.36 3.90
N LYS A 331 -10.77 -2.98 4.18
CA LYS A 331 -11.97 -3.77 3.86
C LYS A 331 -12.09 -4.08 2.36
N ASN A 332 -11.44 -3.29 1.51
CA ASN A 332 -11.46 -3.43 0.06
C ASN A 332 -10.30 -4.28 -0.48
N TRP A 333 -9.31 -4.60 0.36
CA TRP A 333 -8.17 -5.42 -0.06
C TRP A 333 -8.53 -6.90 -0.03
N LYS A 334 -8.49 -7.57 -1.18
CA LYS A 334 -8.66 -9.01 -1.29
C LYS A 334 -7.30 -9.68 -1.25
N ALA A 335 -6.89 -10.12 -0.05
CA ALA A 335 -5.57 -10.71 0.17
C ALA A 335 -5.28 -11.93 -0.72
N ASN A 336 -6.30 -12.74 -1.03
CA ASN A 336 -6.18 -13.89 -1.91
C ASN A 336 -5.96 -13.55 -3.39
N ARG A 337 -6.25 -12.31 -3.80
CA ARG A 337 -6.05 -11.79 -5.17
C ARG A 337 -4.93 -10.75 -5.28
N LEU A 338 -4.48 -10.23 -4.14
CA LEU A 338 -3.51 -9.15 -4.04
C LEU A 338 -3.98 -7.86 -4.74
N GLU A 339 -5.27 -7.56 -4.68
CA GLU A 339 -5.87 -6.39 -5.34
C GLU A 339 -6.93 -5.71 -4.47
N TYR A 340 -7.25 -4.46 -4.81
CA TYR A 340 -8.40 -3.76 -4.27
C TYR A 340 -9.60 -3.97 -5.17
N GLN A 341 -10.77 -4.18 -4.57
CA GLN A 341 -12.04 -4.22 -5.27
C GLN A 341 -12.99 -3.22 -4.60
N ALA A 342 -13.60 -2.34 -5.40
CA ALA A 342 -14.59 -1.39 -4.91
C ALA A 342 -15.84 -1.39 -5.78
N LYS A 343 -16.94 -0.97 -5.14
CA LYS A 343 -18.20 -0.69 -5.80
C LYS A 343 -18.63 0.74 -5.54
N PHE A 344 -19.24 1.36 -6.53
CA PHE A 344 -19.72 2.72 -6.46
C PHE A 344 -21.16 2.81 -6.96
N LEU A 345 -21.95 3.66 -6.32
CA LEU A 345 -23.28 4.04 -6.79
C LEU A 345 -23.17 5.35 -7.55
N ALA A 346 -23.82 5.42 -8.69
CA ALA A 346 -23.99 6.65 -9.44
C ALA A 346 -25.35 6.69 -10.11
N THR A 347 -25.88 7.89 -10.26
CA THR A 347 -26.97 8.14 -11.18
C THR A 347 -26.39 8.33 -12.57
N THR A 348 -26.94 7.63 -13.55
CA THR A 348 -26.59 7.76 -14.96
C THR A 348 -27.25 8.98 -15.59
N PRO A 349 -26.76 9.49 -16.73
CA PRO A 349 -27.39 10.59 -17.44
C PRO A 349 -28.82 10.29 -17.94
N ASP A 350 -29.21 9.01 -18.01
CA ASP A 350 -30.58 8.57 -18.35
C ASP A 350 -31.50 8.47 -17.11
N ASN A 351 -31.05 9.01 -15.97
CA ASN A 351 -31.80 9.05 -14.72
C ASN A 351 -32.10 7.65 -14.16
N GLU A 352 -31.14 6.72 -14.32
CA GLU A 352 -31.15 5.41 -13.66
C GLU A 352 -30.01 5.34 -12.64
N ILE A 353 -30.25 4.72 -11.49
CA ILE A 353 -29.18 4.46 -10.52
C ILE A 353 -28.57 3.09 -10.76
N VAL A 354 -27.24 3.04 -10.87
CA VAL A 354 -26.49 1.83 -11.22
C VAL A 354 -25.33 1.63 -10.25
N THR A 355 -24.90 0.38 -10.13
CA THR A 355 -23.64 0.06 -9.45
C THR A 355 -22.51 -0.06 -10.47
N PHE A 356 -21.37 0.55 -10.17
CA PHE A 356 -20.12 0.30 -10.89
C PHE A 356 -19.22 -0.60 -10.07
N SER A 357 -18.63 -1.61 -10.72
CA SER A 357 -17.42 -2.26 -10.21
C SER A 357 -16.22 -1.41 -10.61
N ALA A 358 -15.20 -1.35 -9.75
CA ALA A 358 -13.99 -0.58 -10.02
C ALA A 358 -12.73 -1.33 -9.57
N ASP A 359 -11.88 -1.64 -10.55
CA ASP A 359 -10.57 -2.27 -10.34
C ASP A 359 -9.46 -1.25 -10.65
N PRO A 360 -8.69 -0.81 -9.65
CA PRO A 360 -7.70 0.23 -9.87
C PRO A 360 -6.62 -0.24 -10.84
N SER A 361 -6.05 0.72 -11.57
CA SER A 361 -4.88 0.47 -12.41
C SER A 361 -3.72 -0.12 -11.59
N ARG A 362 -2.70 -0.66 -12.27
CA ARG A 362 -1.47 -1.18 -11.62
C ARG A 362 -0.75 -0.18 -10.69
N LYS A 363 -1.05 1.13 -10.82
CA LYS A 363 -0.51 2.19 -9.97
C LYS A 363 -1.40 2.52 -8.76
N GLY A 364 -2.54 1.84 -8.62
CA GLY A 364 -3.57 2.14 -7.61
C GLY A 364 -4.46 3.32 -7.98
N LEU A 365 -4.45 3.79 -9.23
CA LEU A 365 -5.23 4.95 -9.68
C LEU A 365 -6.55 4.52 -10.32
N TYR A 366 -7.60 5.30 -10.12
CA TYR A 366 -8.91 5.17 -10.77
C TYR A 366 -8.98 6.09 -11.99
N ASP A 367 -9.43 5.56 -13.13
CA ASP A 367 -9.53 6.31 -14.38
C ASP A 367 -10.78 5.83 -15.13
N TRP A 368 -11.18 6.48 -16.23
CA TRP A 368 -12.41 6.12 -16.95
C TRP A 368 -12.48 4.63 -17.32
N TYR A 369 -11.34 3.99 -17.61
CA TYR A 369 -11.25 2.57 -17.99
C TYR A 369 -11.26 1.60 -16.80
N THR A 370 -11.21 2.09 -15.55
CA THR A 370 -11.22 1.22 -14.37
C THR A 370 -12.62 0.81 -13.93
N PHE A 371 -13.66 1.35 -14.58
CA PHE A 371 -15.06 1.14 -14.21
C PHE A 371 -15.75 0.19 -15.18
N GLU A 372 -16.59 -0.68 -14.63
CA GLU A 372 -17.54 -1.50 -15.37
C GLU A 372 -18.94 -1.29 -14.77
N GLN A 373 -19.92 -0.97 -15.60
CA GLN A 373 -21.30 -0.82 -15.16
C GLN A 373 -21.92 -2.21 -14.90
N MET A 374 -22.50 -2.37 -13.72
CA MET A 374 -23.27 -3.54 -13.31
C MET A 374 -24.78 -3.28 -13.46
N ASP A 375 -25.60 -3.95 -12.66
CA ASP A 375 -27.06 -3.83 -12.71
C ASP A 375 -27.59 -2.47 -12.23
N SER A 376 -28.73 -2.07 -12.82
CA SER A 376 -29.54 -0.96 -12.36
C SER A 376 -30.35 -1.33 -11.11
N ILE A 377 -30.53 -0.36 -10.21
CA ILE A 377 -31.24 -0.53 -8.95
C ILE A 377 -32.62 0.11 -9.09
N ARG A 378 -33.68 -0.71 -9.10
CA ARG A 378 -35.05 -0.24 -9.39
C ARG A 378 -35.73 0.50 -8.25
N ASP A 379 -35.40 0.16 -7.00
CA ASP A 379 -36.13 0.64 -5.81
C ASP A 379 -35.51 1.89 -5.16
N ARG A 380 -34.69 2.64 -5.90
CA ARG A 380 -34.01 3.83 -5.40
C ARG A 380 -34.24 5.01 -6.33
N GLN A 381 -34.54 6.16 -5.74
CA GLN A 381 -34.68 7.41 -6.48
C GLN A 381 -33.30 7.84 -7.01
N PRO A 382 -33.16 8.08 -8.32
CA PRO A 382 -31.96 8.68 -8.89
C PRO A 382 -31.70 10.07 -8.32
N GLY A 383 -30.43 10.45 -8.24
CA GLY A 383 -29.97 11.80 -7.94
C GLY A 383 -30.24 12.80 -9.06
N GLU A 384 -29.83 14.05 -8.85
CA GLU A 384 -30.04 15.13 -9.81
C GLU A 384 -29.21 14.96 -11.10
N THR A 385 -29.82 15.32 -12.22
CA THR A 385 -29.16 15.42 -13.53
C THR A 385 -29.21 16.86 -14.03
N GLU A 386 -28.12 17.35 -14.61
CA GLU A 386 -28.00 18.69 -15.17
C GLU A 386 -27.95 18.61 -16.70
N GLN A 387 -28.80 19.40 -17.37
CA GLN A 387 -28.72 19.56 -18.82
C GLN A 387 -27.94 20.83 -19.17
N ILE A 388 -26.94 20.68 -20.03
CA ILE A 388 -26.15 21.79 -20.54
C ILE A 388 -26.29 21.92 -22.05
N ASN A 389 -26.34 23.16 -22.53
CA ASN A 389 -26.21 23.51 -23.94
C ASN A 389 -24.97 24.38 -24.11
N ARG A 390 -24.08 24.00 -25.04
CA ARG A 390 -22.83 24.73 -25.30
C ARG A 390 -22.67 24.98 -26.78
N THR A 391 -22.21 26.19 -27.10
CA THR A 391 -21.73 26.56 -28.42
C THR A 391 -20.24 26.87 -28.29
N VAL A 392 -19.41 26.19 -29.08
CA VAL A 392 -17.95 26.28 -28.97
C VAL A 392 -17.34 26.33 -30.36
N ILE A 393 -16.25 27.09 -30.51
CA ILE A 393 -15.48 27.14 -31.75
C ILE A 393 -14.40 26.05 -31.69
N PRO A 394 -14.43 25.05 -32.59
CA PRO A 394 -13.42 24.00 -32.62
C PRO A 394 -12.07 24.56 -33.10
N THR A 395 -11.00 23.91 -32.71
CA THR A 395 -9.64 24.26 -33.16
C THR A 395 -9.02 23.06 -33.87
N ASN A 396 -8.20 23.28 -34.90
CA ASN A 396 -7.47 22.17 -35.52
C ASN A 396 -6.52 21.53 -34.50
N VAL A 397 -6.44 20.20 -34.50
CA VAL A 397 -5.39 19.48 -33.78
C VAL A 397 -4.04 20.02 -34.25
N ASN A 398 -3.18 20.34 -33.29
CA ASN A 398 -1.80 20.74 -33.56
C ASN A 398 -0.87 20.01 -32.61
N PHE A 399 0.22 19.47 -33.14
CA PHE A 399 1.27 18.83 -32.35
C PHE A 399 2.65 19.14 -32.92
N ARG A 400 3.68 19.00 -32.09
CA ARG A 400 5.06 19.28 -32.51
C ARG A 400 5.49 18.30 -33.61
N GLY A 401 6.04 18.82 -34.70
CA GLY A 401 6.48 18.02 -35.85
C GLY A 401 5.38 17.77 -36.89
N MET A 402 4.14 18.19 -36.63
CA MET A 402 3.05 18.11 -37.61
C MET A 402 3.40 18.89 -38.89
N ALA A 403 3.08 18.31 -40.05
CA ALA A 403 3.20 19.00 -41.33
C ALA A 403 2.19 20.14 -41.43
N HIS A 404 2.58 21.25 -42.06
CA HIS A 404 1.68 22.38 -42.26
C HIS A 404 0.66 22.04 -43.36
N SER A 405 -0.63 22.23 -43.09
CA SER A 405 -1.75 21.77 -43.93
C SER A 405 -1.91 22.46 -45.29
N ARG A 406 -1.13 23.51 -45.56
CA ARG A 406 -1.27 24.36 -46.77
C ARG A 406 0.01 24.66 -47.52
N PHE A 407 1.16 24.46 -46.88
CA PHE A 407 2.44 24.88 -47.45
C PHE A 407 3.48 23.85 -47.11
N TRP A 408 4.40 23.59 -48.03
CA TRP A 408 5.57 22.79 -47.68
C TRP A 408 6.40 23.57 -46.68
N GLN A 409 6.53 22.98 -45.50
CA GLN A 409 7.41 23.43 -44.44
C GLN A 409 8.45 22.35 -44.19
N PHE A 410 9.70 22.77 -43.95
CA PHE A 410 10.69 21.82 -43.42
C PHE A 410 10.34 21.48 -41.98
N GLU A 411 10.19 20.18 -41.73
CA GLU A 411 9.91 19.64 -40.40
C GLU A 411 11.02 20.00 -39.41
N ASN A 412 10.64 20.21 -38.15
CA ASN A 412 11.59 20.51 -37.10
C ASN A 412 12.35 19.23 -36.68
N ARG A 413 13.69 19.23 -36.79
CA ARG A 413 14.57 18.09 -36.40
C ARG A 413 14.38 17.62 -34.94
N LEU A 414 13.81 18.46 -34.06
CA LEU A 414 13.55 18.07 -32.67
C LEU A 414 12.54 16.92 -32.54
N VAL A 415 11.75 16.65 -33.57
CA VAL A 415 10.77 15.56 -33.60
C VAL A 415 11.05 14.67 -34.81
N ASN A 416 11.16 13.36 -34.58
CA ASN A 416 11.44 12.38 -35.63
C ASN A 416 10.48 11.18 -35.49
N PHE A 417 9.35 11.24 -36.18
CA PHE A 417 8.34 10.17 -36.15
C PHE A 417 8.84 8.86 -36.77
N GLY A 418 9.77 8.94 -37.74
CA GLY A 418 10.39 7.76 -38.36
C GLY A 418 11.29 6.95 -37.42
N ASN A 419 11.64 7.49 -36.24
CA ASN A 419 12.38 6.77 -35.20
C ASN A 419 11.46 6.06 -34.18
N ILE A 420 10.14 6.13 -34.37
CA ILE A 420 9.23 5.32 -33.57
C ILE A 420 9.32 3.89 -34.09
N GLU A 421 9.86 2.99 -33.28
CA GLU A 421 9.94 1.55 -33.58
C GLU A 421 8.76 0.82 -32.91
N PRO A 422 7.69 0.50 -33.67
CA PRO A 422 6.58 -0.29 -33.14
C PRO A 422 6.97 -1.77 -33.06
N GLY A 423 6.72 -2.41 -31.91
CA GLY A 423 6.76 -3.86 -31.78
C GLY A 423 5.58 -4.54 -32.49
N LYS A 424 5.64 -5.87 -32.64
CA LYS A 424 4.59 -6.66 -33.32
C LYS A 424 3.17 -6.53 -32.72
N ILE A 425 3.08 -6.11 -31.45
CA ILE A 425 1.83 -5.99 -30.69
C ILE A 425 1.49 -4.53 -30.35
N ASP A 426 2.27 -3.56 -30.83
CA ASP A 426 2.11 -2.15 -30.47
C ASP A 426 1.05 -1.44 -31.34
N LEU A 427 -0.18 -1.97 -31.36
CA LEU A 427 -1.29 -1.42 -32.16
C LEU A 427 -1.55 0.06 -31.88
N ALA A 428 -1.45 0.48 -30.61
CA ALA A 428 -1.63 1.87 -30.23
C ALA A 428 -0.55 2.79 -30.84
N LYS A 429 0.72 2.35 -30.90
CA LYS A 429 1.77 3.14 -31.56
C LYS A 429 1.50 3.25 -33.06
N LEU A 430 1.05 2.17 -33.69
CA LEU A 430 0.69 2.18 -35.11
C LEU A 430 -0.45 3.15 -35.40
N ALA A 431 -1.53 3.12 -34.60
CA ALA A 431 -2.64 4.06 -34.73
C ALA A 431 -2.21 5.52 -34.55
N VAL A 432 -1.33 5.80 -33.58
CA VAL A 432 -0.78 7.16 -33.38
C VAL A 432 0.11 7.58 -34.56
N ILE A 433 0.97 6.71 -35.07
CA ILE A 433 1.81 7.02 -36.24
C ILE A 433 0.94 7.30 -37.47
N ASP A 434 -0.07 6.46 -37.71
CA ASP A 434 -1.01 6.61 -38.82
C ASP A 434 -1.77 7.93 -38.72
N PHE A 435 -2.30 8.24 -37.54
CA PHE A 435 -2.90 9.53 -37.24
C PHE A 435 -1.95 10.69 -37.53
N MET A 436 -0.72 10.64 -37.01
CA MET A 436 0.24 11.75 -37.11
C MET A 436 0.76 11.99 -38.53
N LEU A 437 0.86 10.94 -39.35
CA LEU A 437 1.42 11.02 -40.71
C LEU A 437 0.36 11.24 -41.79
N ILE A 438 -0.86 10.73 -41.60
CA ILE A 438 -1.89 10.70 -42.66
C ILE A 438 -3.08 11.58 -42.28
N HIS A 439 -3.61 11.45 -41.06
CA HIS A 439 -4.94 11.97 -40.73
C HIS A 439 -4.94 13.27 -39.91
N GLY A 440 -3.82 13.69 -39.34
CA GLY A 440 -3.78 14.76 -38.33
C GLY A 440 -4.33 16.12 -38.79
N ILE A 441 -4.33 16.40 -40.09
CA ILE A 441 -4.78 17.68 -40.67
C ILE A 441 -6.31 17.83 -40.65
N ASP A 442 -7.06 16.72 -40.63
CA ASP A 442 -8.53 16.71 -40.72
C ASP A 442 -9.21 16.60 -39.36
N TRP A 443 -8.46 16.79 -38.27
CA TRP A 443 -8.99 16.61 -36.92
C TRP A 443 -9.14 17.92 -36.18
N TYR A 444 -10.27 18.03 -35.48
CA TYR A 444 -10.61 19.16 -34.64
C TYR A 444 -10.69 18.76 -33.17
N VAL A 445 -10.24 19.65 -32.30
CA VAL A 445 -10.37 19.56 -30.85
C VAL A 445 -11.43 20.54 -30.38
N LEU A 446 -12.37 19.99 -29.61
CA LEU A 446 -13.40 20.72 -28.89
C LEU A 446 -13.04 20.73 -27.39
N PRO A 447 -12.63 21.86 -26.81
CA PRO A 447 -12.40 21.91 -25.37
C PRO A 447 -13.73 21.83 -24.62
N PHE A 448 -13.86 20.83 -23.75
CA PHE A 448 -15.02 20.65 -22.88
C PHE A 448 -14.53 20.38 -21.45
N THR A 449 -14.93 21.24 -20.52
CA THR A 449 -14.60 21.10 -19.10
C THR A 449 -15.69 20.29 -18.42
N GLN A 450 -15.30 19.16 -17.84
CA GLN A 450 -16.16 18.29 -17.02
C GLN A 450 -15.68 18.30 -15.58
N GLU A 451 -16.61 18.31 -14.62
CA GLU A 451 -16.28 18.23 -13.20
C GLU A 451 -15.86 16.81 -12.79
N LEU A 452 -14.96 16.69 -11.80
CA LEU A 452 -14.58 15.41 -11.22
C LEU A 452 -15.77 14.76 -10.49
N GLY A 453 -15.90 13.45 -10.62
CA GLY A 453 -16.99 12.69 -10.00
C GLY A 453 -18.29 12.70 -10.81
N THR A 454 -18.23 13.01 -12.10
CA THR A 454 -19.41 13.11 -12.96
C THR A 454 -19.41 12.11 -14.11
N LEU A 455 -20.61 11.79 -14.58
CA LEU A 455 -20.86 11.04 -15.80
C LEU A 455 -21.46 12.02 -16.80
N CYS A 456 -20.94 12.07 -18.02
CA CYS A 456 -21.37 13.03 -19.04
C CYS A 456 -21.78 12.31 -20.33
N LYS A 457 -23.05 12.48 -20.73
CA LYS A 457 -23.60 12.01 -22.00
C LYS A 457 -23.76 13.18 -22.96
N ILE A 458 -23.06 13.16 -24.10
CA ILE A 458 -23.37 14.10 -25.19
C ILE A 458 -24.59 13.56 -25.92
N THR A 459 -25.72 14.26 -25.82
CA THR A 459 -27.01 13.81 -26.37
C THR A 459 -27.17 14.21 -27.83
N THR A 460 -26.65 15.38 -28.21
CA THR A 460 -26.66 15.86 -29.60
C THR A 460 -25.37 16.63 -29.87
N LEU A 461 -24.75 16.43 -31.03
CA LEU A 461 -23.60 17.22 -31.48
C LEU A 461 -23.84 17.67 -32.93
N GLU A 462 -24.01 18.97 -33.13
CA GLU A 462 -24.23 19.59 -34.44
C GLU A 462 -23.05 20.46 -34.82
N VAL A 463 -22.45 20.17 -35.98
CA VAL A 463 -21.38 20.96 -36.59
C VAL A 463 -21.98 21.91 -37.61
N HIS A 464 -21.66 23.20 -37.48
CA HIS A 464 -22.04 24.24 -38.45
C HIS A 464 -20.82 24.61 -39.27
N ASP A 465 -20.91 24.51 -40.59
CA ASP A 465 -19.80 24.77 -41.50
C ASP A 465 -19.83 26.17 -42.13
N VAL A 466 -18.76 26.51 -42.86
CA VAL A 466 -18.60 27.80 -43.54
C VAL A 466 -19.58 28.10 -44.67
N PHE A 467 -20.27 27.08 -45.18
CA PHE A 467 -21.29 27.21 -46.23
C PHE A 467 -22.72 27.27 -45.64
N GLY A 468 -22.86 27.28 -44.32
CA GLY A 468 -24.14 27.24 -43.63
C GLY A 468 -24.77 25.85 -43.56
N GLY A 469 -24.01 24.82 -43.93
CA GLY A 469 -24.39 23.42 -43.75
C GLY A 469 -24.38 23.04 -42.27
N LYS A 470 -25.26 22.09 -41.93
CA LYS A 470 -25.37 21.51 -40.59
C LYS A 470 -25.22 20.01 -40.69
N VAL A 471 -24.28 19.46 -39.92
CA VAL A 471 -24.03 18.03 -39.85
C VAL A 471 -24.21 17.57 -38.42
N SER A 472 -25.15 16.65 -38.20
CA SER A 472 -25.30 15.96 -36.92
C SER A 472 -24.26 14.84 -36.84
N ILE A 473 -23.45 14.85 -35.80
CA ILE A 473 -22.43 13.83 -35.56
C ILE A 473 -22.96 12.86 -34.52
N GLU A 474 -22.99 11.60 -34.91
CA GLU A 474 -23.38 10.49 -34.05
C GLU A 474 -22.17 9.88 -33.34
N ARG A 475 -22.41 9.19 -32.23
CA ARG A 475 -21.36 8.44 -31.52
C ARG A 475 -20.80 7.35 -32.44
N ALA A 476 -19.47 7.20 -32.44
CA ALA A 476 -18.79 6.24 -33.31
C ALA A 476 -19.20 4.78 -33.06
N ASP A 477 -19.63 4.47 -31.84
CA ASP A 477 -20.09 3.17 -31.33
C ASP A 477 -21.62 3.12 -31.13
N LYS A 478 -22.39 3.95 -31.86
CA LYS A 478 -23.86 3.94 -31.80
C LYS A 478 -24.48 2.65 -32.36
N GLU A 479 -23.88 2.08 -33.40
CA GLU A 479 -24.38 0.86 -34.05
C GLU A 479 -24.02 -0.39 -33.22
N GLU A 480 -24.91 -1.38 -33.20
CA GLU A 480 -24.63 -2.66 -32.55
C GLU A 480 -23.49 -3.40 -33.26
N PHE A 481 -22.50 -3.84 -32.50
CA PHE A 481 -21.37 -4.55 -33.05
C PHE A 481 -21.73 -6.00 -33.42
N SER A 482 -21.41 -6.39 -34.65
CA SER A 482 -21.31 -7.83 -35.00
C SER A 482 -20.26 -8.53 -34.12
N GLU A 483 -20.39 -9.84 -33.88
CA GLU A 483 -19.55 -10.62 -32.94
C GLU A 483 -18.02 -10.40 -33.10
N ASN A 484 -17.54 -10.03 -34.30
CA ASN A 484 -16.11 -9.85 -34.61
C ASN A 484 -15.62 -8.39 -34.73
N ARG A 485 -16.42 -7.38 -34.37
CA ARG A 485 -16.04 -5.94 -34.49
C ARG A 485 -16.24 -5.14 -33.20
N ARG A 486 -16.05 -5.76 -32.03
CA ARG A 486 -16.30 -5.11 -30.73
C ARG A 486 -15.11 -4.28 -30.25
N TRP A 487 -15.04 -3.01 -30.65
CA TRP A 487 -14.03 -2.10 -30.15
C TRP A 487 -14.53 -0.65 -30.13
N SER A 488 -14.38 0.01 -28.98
CA SER A 488 -14.57 1.45 -28.80
C SER A 488 -13.47 1.99 -27.89
N MET A 489 -13.12 3.27 -28.07
CA MET A 489 -12.28 4.01 -27.12
C MET A 489 -13.16 4.91 -26.26
N PHE A 490 -12.77 5.11 -24.99
CA PHE A 490 -13.44 6.03 -24.06
C PHE A 490 -14.90 5.69 -23.72
N SER A 491 -15.35 4.47 -24.00
CA SER A 491 -16.66 3.97 -23.57
C SER A 491 -16.52 3.03 -22.36
N THR A 492 -17.52 3.05 -21.47
CA THR A 492 -17.58 2.16 -20.30
C THR A 492 -18.22 0.82 -20.68
N SER A 493 -17.64 -0.29 -20.22
CA SER A 493 -18.21 -1.63 -20.45
C SER A 493 -19.42 -1.91 -19.57
N LEU A 494 -20.34 -2.73 -20.09
CA LEU A 494 -21.53 -3.19 -19.40
C LEU A 494 -21.35 -4.69 -19.07
N GLN A 495 -21.39 -5.06 -17.79
CA GLN A 495 -21.11 -6.44 -17.36
C GLN A 495 -22.07 -7.47 -17.99
N ASN A 496 -23.34 -7.10 -18.15
CA ASN A 496 -24.40 -7.98 -18.62
C ASN A 496 -24.78 -7.78 -20.10
N ASP A 497 -24.10 -6.88 -20.81
CA ASP A 497 -24.32 -6.63 -22.25
C ASP A 497 -23.00 -6.48 -23.00
N GLY A 498 -22.50 -7.58 -23.54
CA GLY A 498 -21.25 -7.60 -24.31
C GLY A 498 -21.36 -7.05 -25.74
N ASN A 499 -22.54 -6.61 -26.18
CA ASN A 499 -22.75 -6.06 -27.52
C ASN A 499 -22.85 -4.53 -27.53
N ARG A 500 -22.99 -3.89 -26.37
CA ARG A 500 -23.14 -2.45 -26.23
C ARG A 500 -22.16 -1.89 -25.20
N PHE A 501 -21.91 -0.59 -25.31
CA PHE A 501 -21.19 0.18 -24.30
C PHE A 501 -22.11 1.25 -23.72
N ALA A 502 -21.78 1.72 -22.52
CA ALA A 502 -22.41 2.91 -21.96
C ALA A 502 -22.21 4.11 -22.90
N ASP A 503 -23.22 4.99 -22.97
CA ASP A 503 -23.23 6.13 -23.88
C ASP A 503 -22.76 7.45 -23.27
N TYR A 504 -22.03 7.34 -22.16
CA TYR A 504 -21.50 8.45 -21.39
C TYR A 504 -20.06 8.22 -20.98
N PHE A 505 -19.34 9.33 -20.76
CA PHE A 505 -17.97 9.33 -20.29
C PHE A 505 -17.90 9.56 -18.78
N ILE A 506 -17.10 8.78 -18.09
CA ILE A 506 -16.90 8.86 -16.64
C ILE A 506 -15.62 9.64 -16.37
N LEU A 507 -15.73 10.73 -15.62
CA LEU A 507 -14.57 11.40 -15.04
C LEU A 507 -14.54 11.14 -13.53
N PRO A 508 -13.80 10.12 -13.06
CA PRO A 508 -13.79 9.78 -11.64
C PRO A 508 -13.10 10.87 -10.80
N PRO A 509 -13.45 11.01 -9.51
CA PRO A 509 -12.74 11.86 -8.58
C PRO A 509 -11.43 11.18 -8.14
N SER A 510 -10.52 11.04 -9.09
CA SER A 510 -9.17 10.49 -8.90
C SER A 510 -8.14 11.60 -8.74
N ILE A 511 -7.07 11.27 -8.03
CA ILE A 511 -5.96 12.18 -7.74
C ILE A 511 -4.95 12.40 -8.87
N VAL A 512 -5.13 11.67 -9.97
CA VAL A 512 -4.28 11.72 -11.17
C VAL A 512 -2.78 11.67 -10.82
N THR A 513 -2.05 12.80 -10.94
CA THR A 513 -0.59 12.88 -10.75
C THR A 513 -0.17 13.68 -9.50
N ALA A 514 -1.12 14.26 -8.76
CA ALA A 514 -0.83 15.18 -7.65
C ALA A 514 -0.59 14.47 -6.30
N VAL A 515 -0.11 13.22 -6.33
CA VAL A 515 0.16 12.41 -5.14
C VAL A 515 1.67 12.34 -4.85
N ARG A 516 2.04 12.62 -3.61
CA ARG A 516 3.38 12.35 -3.09
C ARG A 516 3.40 10.95 -2.49
N LYS A 517 4.45 10.19 -2.79
CA LYS A 517 4.67 8.85 -2.26
C LYS A 517 5.81 8.91 -1.25
N GLY A 518 5.62 8.28 -0.09
CA GLY A 518 6.68 8.02 0.86
C GLY A 518 7.57 6.85 0.42
N GLU A 519 8.44 6.42 1.32
CA GLU A 519 9.25 5.21 1.12
C GLU A 519 8.38 3.95 1.17
N GLU A 520 8.86 2.87 0.54
CA GLU A 520 8.20 1.56 0.58
C GLU A 520 8.46 0.92 1.96
N ILE A 521 7.53 1.16 2.91
CA ILE A 521 7.60 0.65 4.29
C ILE A 521 7.51 -0.89 4.36
N GLU A 522 6.93 -1.52 3.35
CA GLU A 522 6.95 -2.98 3.20
C GLU A 522 6.99 -3.37 1.72
N GLU A 523 7.80 -4.37 1.40
CA GLU A 523 7.90 -4.96 0.05
C GLU A 523 7.97 -6.49 0.16
N VAL A 524 7.02 -7.16 -0.49
CA VAL A 524 7.02 -8.61 -0.66
C VAL A 524 7.15 -8.96 -2.13
N ARG A 525 8.10 -9.84 -2.44
CA ARG A 525 8.30 -10.38 -3.80
C ARG A 525 7.88 -11.83 -3.84
N PHE A 526 6.86 -12.13 -4.64
CA PHE A 526 6.44 -13.48 -4.96
C PHE A 526 7.18 -13.97 -6.20
N ILE A 527 7.89 -15.07 -6.08
CA ILE A 527 8.61 -15.72 -7.18
C ILE A 527 8.20 -17.19 -7.30
N ARG A 528 8.09 -17.70 -8.52
CA ARG A 528 7.88 -19.14 -8.76
C ARG A 528 9.19 -19.89 -8.68
N ASP A 529 9.16 -21.04 -8.04
CA ASP A 529 10.21 -22.06 -8.05
C ASP A 529 9.71 -23.25 -8.88
N GLU A 530 10.11 -23.30 -10.15
CA GLU A 530 9.67 -24.33 -11.10
C GLU A 530 10.21 -25.72 -10.73
N MET A 531 11.36 -25.82 -10.04
CA MET A 531 11.91 -27.12 -9.62
C MET A 531 11.12 -27.71 -8.46
N ALA A 532 10.73 -26.89 -7.49
CA ALA A 532 9.96 -27.31 -6.34
C ALA A 532 8.43 -27.23 -6.56
N ASN A 533 7.99 -26.72 -7.71
CA ASN A 533 6.59 -26.46 -8.04
C ASN A 533 5.85 -25.69 -6.93
N MET A 534 6.46 -24.61 -6.45
CA MET A 534 5.94 -23.79 -5.35
C MET A 534 6.26 -22.32 -5.57
N VAL A 535 5.77 -21.45 -4.68
CA VAL A 535 6.06 -20.03 -4.68
C VAL A 535 6.82 -19.65 -3.42
N TRP A 536 7.84 -18.79 -3.57
CA TRP A 536 8.46 -18.10 -2.46
C TRP A 536 7.90 -16.69 -2.36
N ALA A 537 7.37 -16.33 -1.19
CA ALA A 537 7.09 -14.95 -0.84
C ALA A 537 8.26 -14.41 -0.01
N ILE A 538 9.02 -13.49 -0.59
CA ILE A 538 10.22 -12.94 0.02
C ILE A 538 9.86 -11.60 0.64
N GLU A 539 9.98 -11.49 1.96
CA GLU A 539 9.95 -10.22 2.67
C GLU A 539 11.23 -9.45 2.37
N HIS A 540 11.22 -8.68 1.30
CA HIS A 540 12.38 -7.89 0.89
C HIS A 540 12.58 -6.72 1.86
N THR A 541 11.50 -6.05 2.23
CA THR A 541 11.46 -4.94 3.18
C THR A 541 10.27 -5.12 4.11
N THR A 542 10.44 -4.89 5.40
CA THR A 542 9.36 -4.86 6.39
C THR A 542 9.47 -3.65 7.29
N GLU A 543 8.35 -3.26 7.88
CA GLU A 543 8.31 -2.20 8.88
C GLU A 543 9.00 -2.65 10.18
N ASN A 544 9.92 -1.82 10.69
CA ASN A 544 10.61 -2.05 11.95
C ASN A 544 9.79 -1.56 13.16
N GLY A 545 10.38 -1.51 14.36
CA GLY A 545 9.65 -1.12 15.57
C GLY A 545 9.16 0.33 15.60
N ILE A 546 9.81 1.21 14.84
CA ILE A 546 9.55 2.66 14.77
C ILE A 546 8.90 3.08 13.44
N GLY A 547 8.40 2.14 12.64
CA GLY A 547 7.69 2.46 11.39
C GLY A 547 8.60 2.62 10.17
N ASN A 548 9.92 2.46 10.31
CA ASN A 548 10.87 2.61 9.21
C ASN A 548 10.98 1.32 8.38
N PRO A 549 11.34 1.42 7.08
CA PRO A 549 11.68 0.26 6.26
C PRO A 549 12.94 -0.44 6.78
N TRP A 550 12.89 -1.77 6.92
CA TRP A 550 14.01 -2.61 7.32
C TRP A 550 14.15 -3.82 6.41
N LEU A 551 15.33 -3.98 5.80
CA LEU A 551 15.57 -5.01 4.81
C LEU A 551 15.56 -6.40 5.44
N GLY A 552 14.84 -7.34 4.84
CA GLY A 552 14.73 -8.71 5.36
C GLY A 552 16.06 -9.43 5.47
N HIS A 553 17.02 -9.10 4.59
CA HIS A 553 18.39 -9.63 4.65
C HIS A 553 19.17 -9.11 5.86
N GLU A 554 19.07 -7.82 6.17
CA GLU A 554 19.74 -7.19 7.32
C GLU A 554 19.17 -7.74 8.62
N ARG A 555 17.83 -7.78 8.72
CA ARG A 555 17.12 -8.41 9.83
C ARG A 555 17.56 -9.85 10.06
N PHE A 556 17.71 -10.64 8.99
CA PHE A 556 18.21 -12.01 9.09
C PHE A 556 19.65 -12.09 9.62
N ILE A 557 20.52 -11.15 9.24
CA ILE A 557 21.90 -11.08 9.74
C ILE A 557 21.91 -10.70 11.23
N GLU A 558 21.17 -9.66 11.62
CA GLU A 558 21.10 -9.18 13.01
C GLU A 558 20.41 -10.19 13.95
N GLY A 559 19.44 -10.93 13.39
CA GLY A 559 18.76 -12.03 14.06
C GLY A 559 19.69 -13.20 14.41
N LYS A 560 20.85 -13.36 13.75
CA LYS A 560 21.79 -14.44 14.08
C LYS A 560 22.54 -14.15 15.39
N PRO A 561 22.73 -15.16 16.26
CA PRO A 561 23.63 -15.00 17.39
C PRO A 561 25.04 -14.69 16.84
N LYS A 562 25.67 -13.61 17.35
CA LYS A 562 27.08 -13.32 17.04
C LYS A 562 27.88 -14.57 17.39
N ALA A 563 28.50 -15.19 16.39
CA ALA A 563 29.35 -16.34 16.61
C ALA A 563 30.42 -15.91 17.61
N LYS A 564 30.57 -16.64 18.73
CA LYS A 564 31.78 -16.50 19.54
C LYS A 564 32.96 -16.71 18.60
N GLU A 565 33.92 -15.78 18.60
CA GLU A 565 35.18 -15.96 17.87
C GLU A 565 35.67 -17.37 18.19
N LYS A 566 35.62 -18.25 17.20
CA LYS A 566 36.17 -19.59 17.39
C LYS A 566 37.67 -19.38 17.53
N ASP A 567 38.23 -19.83 18.65
CA ASP A 567 39.66 -19.98 18.80
C ASP A 567 40.23 -20.58 17.51
N GLN A 568 41.13 -19.86 16.85
CA GLN A 568 41.72 -20.22 15.55
C GLN A 568 42.66 -21.43 15.62
N ASN A 569 42.45 -22.34 16.57
CA ASN A 569 43.22 -23.58 16.70
C ASN A 569 42.29 -24.78 16.47
N THR A 570 42.19 -25.20 15.21
CA THR A 570 41.95 -26.62 14.91
C THR A 570 42.29 -26.94 13.46
N GLU A 571 43.29 -27.79 13.25
CA GLU A 571 43.57 -28.46 11.97
C GLU A 571 42.36 -29.25 11.39
N GLN A 572 41.28 -29.39 12.16
CA GLN A 572 39.99 -29.95 11.73
C GLN A 572 39.24 -29.12 10.68
N ALA A 573 39.69 -27.90 10.36
CA ALA A 573 39.08 -27.05 9.34
C ALA A 573 39.24 -27.57 7.88
N LYS A 574 40.00 -28.65 7.64
CA LYS A 574 40.25 -29.24 6.31
C LYS A 574 39.39 -30.47 5.96
N LEU A 575 38.45 -30.90 6.81
CA LEU A 575 37.57 -32.04 6.52
C LEU A 575 36.28 -31.55 5.84
N LEU A 576 36.03 -32.02 4.60
CA LEU A 576 34.76 -31.83 3.90
C LEU A 576 33.62 -32.39 4.75
N ARG A 577 32.62 -31.55 5.05
CA ARG A 577 31.40 -31.94 5.75
C ARG A 577 30.29 -32.14 4.74
N TYR A 578 29.70 -33.34 4.76
CA TYR A 578 28.47 -33.58 4.03
C TYR A 578 27.29 -32.93 4.75
N ILE A 579 26.54 -32.11 4.04
CA ILE A 579 25.36 -31.39 4.52
C ILE A 579 24.20 -31.83 3.64
N ILE A 580 23.17 -32.42 4.27
CA ILE A 580 21.98 -32.93 3.60
C ILE A 580 21.21 -31.80 2.89
N GLN A 581 21.10 -30.63 3.53
CA GLN A 581 20.44 -29.46 2.95
C GLN A 581 21.03 -28.16 3.49
N THR A 582 21.07 -27.11 2.66
CA THR A 582 21.36 -25.75 3.12
C THR A 582 20.15 -25.11 3.80
N THR A 583 20.41 -24.15 4.69
CA THR A 583 19.35 -23.35 5.32
C THR A 583 18.87 -22.25 4.39
N VAL A 584 17.55 -22.06 4.32
CA VAL A 584 16.94 -20.90 3.66
C VAL A 584 16.85 -19.74 4.65
N PRO A 585 17.06 -18.48 4.24
CA PRO A 585 16.84 -17.32 5.11
C PRO A 585 15.39 -17.20 5.60
N ASP A 586 15.19 -16.73 6.83
CA ASP A 586 13.86 -16.64 7.47
C ASP A 586 12.84 -15.73 6.76
N HIS A 587 13.30 -14.75 5.99
CA HIS A 587 12.49 -13.85 5.18
C HIS A 587 11.98 -14.46 3.87
N TRP A 588 12.18 -15.77 3.64
CA TRP A 588 11.63 -16.50 2.50
C TRP A 588 10.48 -17.41 2.94
N ILE A 589 9.25 -16.98 2.72
CA ILE A 589 8.06 -17.67 3.19
C ILE A 589 7.52 -18.59 2.09
N PRO A 590 7.38 -19.90 2.33
CA PRO A 590 6.92 -20.83 1.31
C PRO A 590 5.40 -20.76 1.11
N PHE A 591 4.96 -20.83 -0.14
CA PHE A 591 3.57 -21.03 -0.56
C PHE A 591 3.49 -22.28 -1.43
N VAL A 592 2.76 -23.29 -0.96
CA VAL A 592 2.65 -24.60 -1.62
C VAL A 592 1.32 -24.73 -2.36
N PRO A 593 1.29 -25.37 -3.54
CA PRO A 593 0.04 -25.60 -4.24
C PRO A 593 -0.80 -26.64 -3.51
N VAL A 594 -2.08 -26.33 -3.29
CA VAL A 594 -3.10 -27.24 -2.73
C VAL A 594 -4.38 -27.15 -3.56
N HIS A 595 -5.18 -28.21 -3.53
CA HIS A 595 -6.48 -28.21 -4.19
C HIS A 595 -7.51 -27.41 -3.38
N LYS A 596 -8.39 -26.68 -4.06
CA LYS A 596 -9.49 -25.97 -3.42
C LYS A 596 -10.47 -26.95 -2.77
N SER A 597 -10.76 -26.75 -1.49
CA SER A 597 -11.57 -27.64 -0.64
C SER A 597 -13.04 -27.82 -1.08
N ASP A 598 -13.56 -26.93 -1.94
CA ASP A 598 -14.97 -26.86 -2.38
C ASP A 598 -15.36 -27.89 -3.46
N GLY A 599 -14.66 -29.02 -3.56
CA GLY A 599 -15.00 -30.12 -4.48
C GLY A 599 -14.57 -29.91 -5.94
N ASP A 600 -13.97 -28.77 -6.29
CA ASP A 600 -13.28 -28.60 -7.56
C ASP A 600 -11.80 -29.00 -7.44
N ASN A 601 -11.54 -30.30 -7.63
CA ASN A 601 -10.19 -30.86 -7.60
C ASN A 601 -9.26 -30.36 -8.73
N ARG A 602 -9.73 -29.49 -9.64
CA ARG A 602 -8.89 -28.93 -10.71
C ARG A 602 -8.35 -27.54 -10.36
N ALA A 603 -9.02 -26.80 -9.48
CA ALA A 603 -8.56 -25.50 -9.06
C ALA A 603 -7.42 -25.63 -8.03
N ILE A 604 -6.28 -25.02 -8.34
CA ILE A 604 -5.10 -24.96 -7.47
C ILE A 604 -5.09 -23.58 -6.80
N ILE A 605 -4.80 -23.57 -5.50
CA ILE A 605 -4.52 -22.37 -4.73
C ILE A 605 -3.16 -22.52 -4.06
N LEU A 606 -2.50 -21.40 -3.80
CA LEU A 606 -1.21 -21.34 -3.13
C LEU A 606 -1.44 -21.09 -1.64
N GLU A 607 -1.17 -22.08 -0.81
CA GLU A 607 -1.33 -22.01 0.64
C GLU A 607 0.01 -21.70 1.32
N ARG A 608 0.02 -20.70 2.20
CA ARG A 608 1.21 -20.34 2.98
C ARG A 608 1.62 -21.49 3.91
N ALA A 609 2.75 -22.10 3.61
CA ALA A 609 3.36 -23.12 4.46
C ALA A 609 4.27 -22.50 5.53
N ALA A 610 4.72 -23.35 6.45
CA ALA A 610 5.56 -22.96 7.56
C ALA A 610 7.03 -23.37 7.32
N MET A 611 7.97 -22.43 7.47
CA MET A 611 9.40 -22.78 7.53
C MET A 611 9.75 -23.18 8.97
N LEU A 612 10.43 -24.31 9.13
CA LEU A 612 10.91 -24.78 10.43
C LEU A 612 12.30 -24.21 10.70
N ASP A 613 12.50 -23.64 11.90
CA ASP A 613 13.82 -23.31 12.43
C ASP A 613 14.52 -24.63 12.77
N LEU A 614 15.31 -25.14 11.82
CA LEU A 614 16.14 -26.34 11.96
C LEU A 614 17.46 -26.05 12.69
N VAL A 615 17.70 -24.81 13.12
CA VAL A 615 18.91 -24.50 13.88
C VAL A 615 18.81 -25.23 15.20
N ASP A 616 19.75 -26.14 15.44
CA ASP A 616 20.18 -26.57 16.76
C ASP A 616 20.52 -25.31 17.57
N ARG A 617 19.51 -24.69 18.17
CA ARG A 617 19.75 -23.73 19.24
C ARG A 617 20.37 -24.59 20.35
N PRO A 618 21.62 -24.35 20.75
CA PRO A 618 22.40 -25.22 21.63
C PRO A 618 21.86 -25.33 23.08
N TYR A 619 20.60 -24.95 23.29
CA TYR A 619 19.92 -24.86 24.57
C TYR A 619 18.90 -25.99 24.81
N LEU A 620 18.74 -26.92 23.87
CA LEU A 620 18.07 -28.19 24.09
C LEU A 620 19.15 -29.25 24.23
N GLN A 621 19.58 -29.52 25.47
CA GLN A 621 20.50 -30.62 25.73
C GLN A 621 19.83 -31.93 25.26
N PRO A 622 20.51 -32.74 24.42
CA PRO A 622 20.02 -34.07 24.06
C PRO A 622 20.16 -34.97 25.30
N GLY A 623 19.07 -35.17 26.03
CA GLY A 623 19.09 -35.96 27.26
C GLY A 623 17.73 -36.32 27.84
N VAL A 624 16.64 -35.73 27.38
CA VAL A 624 15.28 -36.11 27.78
C VAL A 624 14.48 -36.28 26.49
N GLY A 625 13.76 -37.40 26.36
CA GLY A 625 12.99 -37.78 25.18
C GLY A 625 11.79 -36.88 24.88
N GLU A 626 11.98 -35.56 24.85
CA GLU A 626 10.98 -34.58 24.45
C GLU A 626 11.16 -34.27 22.96
N GLN A 627 10.05 -34.37 22.23
CA GLN A 627 9.92 -34.04 20.83
C GLN A 627 10.60 -32.69 20.53
N ILE A 628 11.44 -32.67 19.49
CA ILE A 628 12.10 -31.46 18.99
C ILE A 628 11.03 -30.38 18.80
N ASN A 629 11.04 -29.35 19.65
CA ASN A 629 10.15 -28.19 19.51
C ASN A 629 10.46 -27.52 18.16
N ARG A 630 9.65 -27.83 17.16
CA ARG A 630 9.72 -27.27 15.81
C ARG A 630 9.18 -25.84 15.85
N PHE A 631 10.07 -24.86 16.04
CA PHE A 631 9.70 -23.46 15.93
C PHE A 631 9.41 -23.12 14.45
N VAL A 632 8.22 -22.60 14.18
CA VAL A 632 7.88 -22.05 12.87
C VAL A 632 8.37 -20.61 12.83
N LEU A 633 9.16 -20.30 11.82
CA LEU A 633 9.62 -18.93 11.60
C LEU A 633 8.41 -18.05 11.23
N PRO A 634 8.16 -16.97 11.98
CA PRO A 634 7.02 -16.09 11.70
C PRO A 634 7.31 -15.26 10.45
N SER A 635 6.26 -14.97 9.69
CA SER A 635 6.25 -13.81 8.78
C SER A 635 6.04 -12.54 9.60
N TYR A 636 6.73 -11.46 9.25
CA TYR A 636 6.71 -10.20 9.99
C TYR A 636 5.82 -9.14 9.33
N GLY A 637 5.83 -9.07 7.99
CA GLY A 637 5.12 -8.03 7.23
C GLY A 637 3.59 -8.18 7.28
N ARG A 638 2.87 -7.08 7.05
CA ARG A 638 1.39 -7.05 6.99
C ARG A 638 0.86 -7.74 5.74
N ILE A 639 1.56 -7.62 4.61
CA ILE A 639 1.16 -8.25 3.34
C ILE A 639 1.08 -9.78 3.49
N LEU A 640 1.96 -10.36 4.30
CA LEU A 640 1.96 -11.80 4.58
C LEU A 640 1.13 -12.20 5.78
N ASN A 641 0.65 -11.26 6.60
CA ASN A 641 -0.18 -11.52 7.77
C ASN A 641 -1.54 -10.79 7.66
N PRO A 642 -2.41 -11.20 6.72
CA PRO A 642 -3.71 -10.55 6.54
C PRO A 642 -4.63 -10.77 7.74
N SER A 643 -5.59 -9.86 7.89
CA SER A 643 -6.39 -9.65 9.10
C SER A 643 -7.43 -10.72 9.37
N ILE A 644 -7.67 -11.61 8.40
CA ILE A 644 -8.40 -12.87 8.57
C ILE A 644 -7.88 -13.66 9.80
N ARG A 645 -6.61 -13.48 10.19
CA ARG A 645 -6.05 -14.10 11.41
C ARG A 645 -6.35 -13.40 12.73
N LEU A 646 -6.67 -12.10 12.72
CA LEU A 646 -6.80 -11.29 13.94
C LEU A 646 -8.22 -11.30 14.53
N LEU A 647 -9.24 -11.59 13.70
CA LEU A 647 -10.64 -11.36 14.06
C LEU A 647 -11.36 -12.57 14.69
N ASN A 648 -10.76 -13.77 14.73
CA ASN A 648 -11.44 -14.95 15.28
C ASN A 648 -10.45 -15.99 15.86
N PRO A 649 -10.06 -15.88 17.14
CA PRO A 649 -9.22 -16.89 17.81
C PRO A 649 -9.90 -18.28 17.90
N SER A 650 -11.23 -18.30 17.78
CA SER A 650 -12.09 -19.47 17.92
C SER A 650 -12.26 -20.27 16.62
N ILE A 651 -11.96 -19.66 15.45
CA ILE A 651 -12.04 -20.36 14.16
C ILE A 651 -10.69 -21.00 13.89
N GLN A 652 -10.62 -22.32 14.12
CA GLN A 652 -9.54 -23.13 13.59
C GLN A 652 -9.49 -22.97 12.07
N LYS A 653 -8.30 -22.65 11.55
CA LYS A 653 -7.83 -22.96 10.17
C LYS A 653 -8.50 -22.22 9.01
N GLU A 654 -8.10 -20.97 8.78
CA GLU A 654 -7.88 -20.58 7.38
C GLU A 654 -6.42 -20.17 7.22
N ASN A 655 -5.65 -21.03 6.56
CA ASN A 655 -4.30 -20.70 6.14
C ASN A 655 -4.37 -19.62 5.06
N TYR A 656 -3.36 -18.74 5.03
CA TYR A 656 -3.36 -17.66 4.06
C TYR A 656 -3.16 -18.24 2.67
N CYS A 657 -4.18 -18.13 1.82
CA CYS A 657 -4.18 -18.65 0.47
C CYS A 657 -4.22 -17.52 -0.57
N ILE A 658 -3.52 -17.72 -1.67
CA ILE A 658 -3.51 -16.85 -2.86
C ILE A 658 -3.92 -17.70 -4.06
N LEU A 659 -4.71 -17.14 -4.99
CA LEU A 659 -5.08 -17.86 -6.21
C LEU A 659 -3.83 -18.08 -7.09
N GLU A 660 -3.72 -19.23 -7.74
CA GLU A 660 -2.51 -19.58 -8.51
C GLU A 660 -2.26 -18.60 -9.66
N GLU A 661 -3.33 -18.19 -10.35
CA GLU A 661 -3.30 -17.27 -11.49
C GLU A 661 -2.73 -15.88 -11.15
N GLU A 662 -2.75 -15.50 -9.88
CA GLU A 662 -2.31 -14.19 -9.43
C GLU A 662 -0.81 -14.04 -9.43
N ILE A 663 -0.08 -15.15 -9.42
CA ILE A 663 1.38 -15.18 -9.41
C ILE A 663 1.87 -15.75 -10.74
N PRO A 664 2.02 -14.94 -11.80
CA PRO A 664 2.54 -15.40 -13.08
C PRO A 664 4.02 -15.81 -12.97
N ARG A 665 4.58 -16.38 -14.05
CA ARG A 665 6.02 -16.74 -14.13
C ARG A 665 6.97 -15.58 -13.87
N ALA A 666 6.59 -14.36 -14.25
CA ALA A 666 7.38 -13.16 -13.98
C ALA A 666 7.42 -12.79 -12.47
N GLY A 667 6.63 -13.46 -11.63
CA GLY A 667 6.43 -13.11 -10.23
C GLY A 667 5.59 -11.85 -10.05
N VAL A 668 5.39 -11.49 -8.78
CA VAL A 668 4.63 -10.30 -8.36
C VAL A 668 5.42 -9.57 -7.29
N GLN A 669 5.41 -8.25 -7.35
CA GLN A 669 5.87 -7.40 -6.27
C GLN A 669 4.66 -6.68 -5.67
N VAL A 670 4.46 -6.83 -4.36
CA VAL A 670 3.45 -6.09 -3.60
C VAL A 670 4.17 -5.16 -2.64
N THR A 671 3.84 -3.88 -2.68
CA THR A 671 4.44 -2.85 -1.82
C THR A 671 3.38 -2.17 -1.00
N ARG A 672 3.68 -1.83 0.26
CA ARG A 672 2.89 -0.94 1.11
C ARG A 672 3.64 0.37 1.27
N GLN A 673 2.96 1.51 1.07
CA GLN A 673 3.59 2.83 1.13
C GLN A 673 2.60 3.91 1.59
N ALA A 674 3.13 4.99 2.16
CA ALA A 674 2.35 6.17 2.50
C ALA A 674 2.13 7.06 1.28
N TYR A 675 0.94 7.65 1.18
CA TYR A 675 0.55 8.59 0.15
C TYR A 675 0.00 9.86 0.77
N LEU A 676 0.42 11.01 0.23
CA LEU A 676 -0.04 12.32 0.67
C LEU A 676 -0.48 13.14 -0.54
N CYS A 677 -1.61 13.83 -0.41
CA CYS A 677 -2.09 14.73 -1.44
C CYS A 677 -2.82 15.93 -0.88
N ARG A 678 -2.96 16.95 -1.74
CA ARG A 678 -3.91 18.04 -1.55
C ARG A 678 -5.07 17.87 -2.52
N TRP A 679 -6.30 17.97 -2.02
CA TRP A 679 -7.51 17.80 -2.81
C TRP A 679 -8.00 19.14 -3.40
N VAL A 680 -8.98 19.07 -4.29
CA VAL A 680 -9.50 20.23 -5.03
C VAL A 680 -10.16 21.28 -4.11
N ASP A 681 -10.66 20.86 -2.96
CA ASP A 681 -11.20 21.73 -1.89
C ASP A 681 -10.09 22.32 -0.98
N GLY A 682 -8.83 21.99 -1.26
CA GLY A 682 -7.67 22.41 -0.49
C GLY A 682 -7.37 21.56 0.75
N SER A 683 -8.20 20.57 1.07
CA SER A 683 -7.96 19.62 2.16
C SER A 683 -6.75 18.72 1.86
N THR A 684 -6.20 18.09 2.90
CA THR A 684 -5.03 17.22 2.79
C THR A 684 -5.43 15.82 3.23
N HIS A 685 -5.09 14.81 2.42
CA HIS A 685 -5.34 13.41 2.75
C HIS A 685 -4.03 12.65 2.79
N LEU A 686 -3.83 11.92 3.88
CA LEU A 686 -2.73 11.01 4.12
C LEU A 686 -3.31 9.61 4.31
N TRP A 687 -2.77 8.61 3.62
CA TRP A 687 -3.20 7.22 3.77
C TRP A 687 -2.05 6.25 3.48
N ILE A 688 -2.16 5.04 4.01
CA ILE A 688 -1.34 3.91 3.56
C ILE A 688 -2.10 3.15 2.48
N GLY A 689 -1.42 2.73 1.42
CA GLY A 689 -2.00 1.89 0.39
C GLY A 689 -1.01 0.85 -0.16
N ARG A 690 -1.55 -0.19 -0.78
CA ARG A 690 -0.81 -1.27 -1.43
C ARG A 690 -0.74 -1.07 -2.93
N THR A 691 0.35 -1.48 -3.58
CA THR A 691 0.40 -1.59 -5.05
C THR A 691 0.97 -2.91 -5.50
N LYS A 692 0.37 -3.48 -6.56
CA LYS A 692 0.79 -4.71 -7.22
C LYS A 692 1.52 -4.37 -8.53
N ARG A 693 2.75 -4.84 -8.68
CA ARG A 693 3.56 -4.70 -9.90
C ARG A 693 4.01 -6.07 -10.38
N VAL A 694 4.32 -6.16 -11.67
CA VAL A 694 4.95 -7.35 -12.24
C VAL A 694 6.33 -7.50 -11.61
N GLY A 695 6.68 -8.72 -11.19
CA GLY A 695 7.99 -9.03 -10.64
C GLY A 695 9.11 -8.98 -11.70
N ARG A 696 10.32 -9.37 -11.28
CA ARG A 696 11.50 -9.43 -12.15
C ARG A 696 11.86 -10.86 -12.60
N GLY A 697 11.00 -11.84 -12.34
CA GLY A 697 11.22 -13.25 -12.65
C GLY A 697 11.74 -14.07 -11.47
N GLU A 698 12.49 -15.12 -11.79
CA GLU A 698 12.95 -16.16 -10.85
C GLU A 698 14.05 -15.66 -9.91
N GLY A 699 14.12 -16.26 -8.72
CA GLY A 699 15.17 -16.02 -7.72
C GLY A 699 15.57 -17.33 -7.04
N SER A 700 16.79 -17.39 -6.50
CA SER A 700 17.29 -18.61 -5.83
C SER A 700 17.37 -18.41 -4.32
N SER A 701 16.75 -19.31 -3.57
CA SER A 701 16.82 -19.38 -2.10
C SER A 701 18.17 -19.87 -1.58
N ASN A 702 19.09 -20.28 -2.47
CA ASN A 702 20.27 -21.08 -2.19
C ASN A 702 19.97 -22.41 -1.48
N LEU A 703 18.71 -22.88 -1.49
CA LEU A 703 18.37 -24.23 -1.09
C LEU A 703 19.02 -25.22 -2.05
N ARG A 704 19.84 -26.09 -1.49
CA ARG A 704 20.59 -27.11 -2.20
C ARG A 704 20.62 -28.34 -1.31
N PHE A 705 20.54 -29.51 -1.93
CA PHE A 705 20.60 -30.80 -1.26
C PHE A 705 21.94 -31.47 -1.53
N ASP A 706 22.37 -32.34 -0.61
CA ASP A 706 23.50 -33.25 -0.79
C ASP A 706 24.84 -32.57 -1.15
N ILE A 707 25.28 -31.63 -0.30
CA ILE A 707 26.48 -30.80 -0.54
C ILE A 707 27.65 -31.26 0.34
N ALA A 708 28.86 -31.31 -0.21
CA ALA A 708 30.10 -31.37 0.57
C ALA A 708 30.70 -29.96 0.73
N LYS A 709 30.93 -29.49 1.97
CA LYS A 709 31.46 -28.15 2.29
C LYS A 709 32.72 -28.19 3.13
#